data_AF-A0A2Z6UMM4-F1
#
_entry.id   AF-A0A2Z6UMM4-F1
#
_cell.length_a   1.000
_cell.length_b   1.000
_cell.length_c   1.000
_cell.angle_alpha   90.00
_cell.angle_beta   90.00
_cell.angle_gamma   90.00
#
_symmetry.space_group_name_H-M   'P 1'
#
loop_
_entity.id
_entity.type
_entity.pdbx_description
1 polymer ?
#
loop_
_entity_poly.entity_id
_entity_poly.type
_entity_poly.pdbx_seq_one_letter_code
_entity_poly.pdbx_strand_id
1 'polypeptide(L)'
;MLSNSLRGLFFIFCLSYLSDSNAQDSEQNANSLDALASEFSNMNENLVAGRFAEGDELVISATLTNIQLGTIIGVAKNESVMFDFEDYIKVLDFSISYDPINTSYIGWFISEDKSFNLNIFAGQTDSGNNLSLKLSESEVLISENEYEFIDDRLYIAEEVLSSIFELNHNFNFQRLAVRIVPKGSFPLLDKLKRENARVYGSGSRTPVMTNLPRYYEVLSPQIIDIQTFSTYRESTDKIQTSASIQGARDIALLHTQLSLTANSESGLNTGRLNFSRESLDGQILGDTGITRFEFGDVRNVRQAQGTSLSEAIGVKIGNTNLNRNYDNERINIDGDVPDSWDVELYRNGVLVSQQLNVQSGRYEFLDTPLLYGRNDFEIILYGPQGQIRTRTINRFVDESINSEKNMTYEASITKAGRSLLGLNESNTQTDLGYNLSSRASIFSGNGSSLNVGLQSQFGGDIDNSSMTLGASKSFFNRGVIDANLSYNNSNQIGFSSGLRFSALGQAISAGYGENDLNAESIDRRRSYRLTFDGNISPFDSLRLPMSNEFQWLESSSGNEFQYSNSLGLRFGRFSLFNNIDYTEVRNANGNTFNELNGGLNVQANFGTVFGRLGVSYSPDALKTITSLRGSLNFNFGNNYRFGIDSAKDMISGNTFSSLIFGYSLPNIRFSGRLGHSSSTGFDLGLNASFSLSGHDAKYPHIEQSALSSSSSGHLAVRVFFDKNLDGIFDEEEDTVLPNVEVQAVQFFRKEKTNFEGVALLQRLPSQRTSDIILNRDSLPESFLVPFIEGVSITARAGLVDFLDYPVVISSEIEGLLEADTETGLAPLVRMRINLLNTKGEVVAQTLSEFDGYYIFAGVLPGKYTLQIEEEDYELFDLKAIEPIEILSPDIPDILTQDIKFEKREYYKGYISGHGRFNNKALALLYADKLKTKLPNTSFYVEKHNESGGFYVFSSFHPQKQTIEDECSYFESNQVSCIATIFKFKKNNR
;
A
#
# COMPACT_ATOMS: atom_id res chain seq x y z
N MET A 1 42.33 20.24 36.89
CA MET A 1 42.76 18.83 37.02
C MET A 1 41.59 17.92 36.67
N LEU A 2 41.30 17.76 35.38
CA LEU A 2 40.13 17.03 34.86
C LEU A 2 40.41 16.55 33.42
N SER A 3 41.54 15.87 33.21
CA SER A 3 41.87 15.28 31.90
C SER A 3 42.39 13.84 31.94
N ASN A 4 42.43 13.17 33.11
CA ASN A 4 43.04 11.84 33.24
C ASN A 4 42.18 10.78 33.95
N SER A 5 40.89 11.00 34.19
CA SER A 5 40.02 10.01 34.86
C SER A 5 38.93 9.37 33.98
N LEU A 6 38.86 9.68 32.67
CA LEU A 6 37.84 9.12 31.76
C LEU A 6 38.34 8.03 30.78
N ARG A 7 39.62 7.61 30.86
CA ARG A 7 40.17 6.53 30.00
C ARG A 7 40.21 5.14 30.66
N GLY A 8 39.78 4.99 31.91
CA GLY A 8 39.94 3.74 32.68
C GLY A 8 38.70 2.86 32.84
N LEU A 9 37.50 3.31 32.42
CA LEU A 9 36.25 2.59 32.74
C LEU A 9 35.49 2.04 31.51
N PHE A 10 36.04 2.18 30.31
CA PHE A 10 35.44 1.68 29.07
C PHE A 10 36.17 0.46 28.46
N PHE A 11 37.24 -0.03 29.12
CA PHE A 11 38.11 -1.08 28.55
C PHE A 11 38.14 -2.39 29.36
N ILE A 12 37.37 -2.51 30.44
CA ILE A 12 37.31 -3.71 31.28
C ILE A 12 35.83 -4.05 31.53
N PHE A 13 35.12 -4.50 30.49
CA PHE A 13 33.90 -5.31 30.64
C PHE A 13 33.46 -6.04 29.34
N CYS A 14 34.21 -5.90 28.23
CA CYS A 14 33.97 -6.65 26.98
C CYS A 14 34.95 -7.82 26.74
N LEU A 15 35.70 -8.27 27.73
CA LEU A 15 36.64 -9.39 27.60
C LEU A 15 36.45 -10.40 28.73
N SER A 16 35.26 -11.00 28.79
CA SER A 16 35.00 -12.22 29.57
C SER A 16 33.68 -12.87 29.15
N TYR A 17 33.53 -13.19 27.87
CA TYR A 17 32.57 -14.20 27.37
C TYR A 17 32.95 -14.53 25.92
N LEU A 18 34.08 -15.21 25.74
CA LEU A 18 34.49 -15.90 24.51
C LEU A 18 35.58 -16.90 24.91
N SER A 19 35.16 -17.98 25.56
CA SER A 19 35.94 -19.21 25.64
C SER A 19 34.97 -20.38 25.75
N ASP A 20 35.18 -21.35 24.86
CA ASP A 20 34.62 -22.70 24.79
C ASP A 20 33.21 -22.89 24.23
N SER A 21 33.16 -23.05 22.90
CA SER A 21 32.39 -24.14 22.28
C SER A 21 32.93 -24.46 20.87
N ASN A 22 33.30 -25.72 20.67
CA ASN A 22 33.93 -26.30 19.48
C ASN A 22 33.30 -25.88 18.14
N ALA A 23 34.14 -25.32 17.25
CA ALA A 23 33.79 -24.94 15.89
C ALA A 23 34.61 -25.68 14.81
N GLN A 24 35.26 -26.81 15.14
CA GLN A 24 36.11 -27.54 14.20
C GLN A 24 35.45 -28.73 13.50
N ASP A 25 34.30 -29.24 13.97
CA ASP A 25 33.61 -30.38 13.34
C ASP A 25 32.53 -29.98 12.31
N SER A 26 32.15 -28.69 12.24
CA SER A 26 31.16 -28.20 11.27
C SER A 26 31.77 -27.76 9.93
N GLU A 27 33.04 -27.34 9.90
CA GLU A 27 33.72 -26.91 8.67
C GLU A 27 34.20 -28.09 7.80
N GLN A 28 34.54 -29.24 8.39
CA GLN A 28 34.94 -30.42 7.61
C GLN A 28 33.76 -31.14 6.94
N ASN A 29 32.55 -31.06 7.52
CA ASN A 29 31.34 -31.64 6.91
C ASN A 29 30.68 -30.70 5.89
N ALA A 30 30.81 -29.38 6.03
CA ALA A 30 30.36 -28.43 5.00
C ALA A 30 31.24 -28.49 3.74
N ASN A 31 32.56 -28.57 3.91
CA ASN A 31 33.49 -28.65 2.79
C ASN A 31 33.42 -29.97 2.01
N SER A 32 32.97 -31.08 2.62
CA SER A 32 32.78 -32.36 1.91
C SER A 32 31.45 -32.41 1.14
N LEU A 33 30.41 -31.74 1.63
CA LEU A 33 29.12 -31.58 0.93
C LEU A 33 29.21 -30.59 -0.23
N ASP A 34 29.95 -29.49 -0.09
CA ASP A 34 30.21 -28.54 -1.19
C ASP A 34 31.15 -29.14 -2.25
N ALA A 35 32.12 -29.97 -1.86
CA ALA A 35 32.96 -30.72 -2.80
C ALA A 35 32.14 -31.74 -3.61
N LEU A 36 31.25 -32.50 -2.96
CA LEU A 36 30.34 -33.44 -3.62
C LEU A 36 29.29 -32.74 -4.51
N ALA A 37 28.79 -31.56 -4.10
CA ALA A 37 27.88 -30.75 -4.91
C ALA A 37 28.58 -30.15 -6.14
N SER A 38 29.86 -29.77 -6.00
CA SER A 38 30.68 -29.29 -7.12
C SER A 38 31.08 -30.41 -8.10
N GLU A 39 31.32 -31.63 -7.63
CA GLU A 39 31.54 -32.81 -8.50
C GLU A 39 30.26 -33.23 -9.22
N PHE A 40 29.07 -33.11 -8.58
CA PHE A 40 27.78 -33.38 -9.23
C PHE A 40 27.35 -32.28 -10.22
N SER A 41 27.68 -31.00 -9.98
CA SER A 41 27.42 -29.94 -10.97
C SER A 41 28.38 -30.01 -12.16
N ASN A 42 29.66 -30.31 -11.92
CA ASN A 42 30.67 -30.50 -12.98
C ASN A 42 30.42 -31.78 -13.81
N MET A 43 29.80 -32.83 -13.25
CA MET A 43 29.35 -33.99 -14.03
C MET A 43 28.15 -33.65 -14.94
N ASN A 44 27.26 -32.75 -14.53
CA ASN A 44 26.11 -32.34 -15.34
C ASN A 44 26.47 -31.29 -16.40
N GLU A 45 27.42 -30.40 -16.17
CA GLU A 45 27.89 -29.44 -17.19
C GLU A 45 28.59 -30.13 -18.36
N ASN A 46 29.40 -31.16 -18.10
CA ASN A 46 30.04 -31.97 -19.14
C ASN A 46 29.06 -32.84 -19.97
N LEU A 47 27.80 -33.00 -19.53
CA LEU A 47 26.76 -33.73 -20.24
C LEU A 47 25.89 -32.83 -21.16
N VAL A 48 26.07 -31.52 -21.11
CA VAL A 48 25.28 -30.53 -21.88
C VAL A 48 26.00 -30.07 -23.16
N ALA A 49 27.31 -30.28 -23.26
CA ALA A 49 28.19 -29.87 -24.35
C ALA A 49 27.95 -30.52 -25.74
N GLY A 50 26.84 -31.23 -25.96
CA GLY A 50 26.55 -31.94 -27.20
C GLY A 50 25.15 -31.77 -27.80
N ARG A 51 24.29 -30.89 -27.25
CA ARG A 51 22.90 -30.75 -27.72
C ARG A 51 22.75 -29.87 -28.95
N PHE A 52 23.61 -28.88 -29.13
CA PHE A 52 23.55 -27.91 -30.21
C PHE A 52 24.84 -28.00 -31.03
N ALA A 53 24.71 -28.12 -32.34
CA ALA A 53 25.85 -28.07 -33.24
C ALA A 53 26.37 -26.63 -33.35
N GLU A 54 27.66 -26.48 -33.64
CA GLU A 54 28.23 -25.17 -33.95
C GLU A 54 27.47 -24.54 -35.12
N GLY A 55 26.98 -23.32 -34.95
CA GLY A 55 26.14 -22.62 -35.93
C GLY A 55 24.63 -22.75 -35.72
N ASP A 56 24.15 -23.52 -34.73
CA ASP A 56 22.72 -23.57 -34.41
C ASP A 56 22.24 -22.23 -33.84
N GLU A 57 21.16 -21.68 -34.41
CA GLU A 57 20.47 -20.49 -33.90
C GLU A 57 19.62 -20.85 -32.66
N LEU A 58 19.82 -20.09 -31.59
CA LEU A 58 19.22 -20.26 -30.28
C LEU A 58 18.38 -19.03 -29.94
N VAL A 59 17.10 -19.23 -29.63
CA VAL A 59 16.24 -18.18 -29.07
C VAL A 59 16.35 -18.23 -27.55
N ILE A 60 17.10 -17.29 -26.97
CA ILE A 60 17.49 -17.36 -25.56
C ILE A 60 16.70 -16.35 -24.74
N SER A 61 15.97 -16.83 -23.75
CA SER A 61 15.26 -16.01 -22.77
C SER A 61 16.24 -15.26 -21.86
N ALA A 62 16.20 -13.92 -21.85
CA ALA A 62 17.12 -13.09 -21.09
C ALA A 62 16.48 -12.54 -19.81
N THR A 63 17.16 -12.74 -18.68
CA THR A 63 16.80 -12.20 -17.37
C THR A 63 17.93 -11.34 -16.82
N LEU A 64 17.64 -10.12 -16.36
CA LEU A 64 18.59 -9.26 -15.68
C LEU A 64 18.41 -9.36 -14.16
N THR A 65 19.34 -10.01 -13.48
CA THR A 65 19.22 -10.44 -12.08
C THR A 65 17.98 -11.33 -11.88
N ASN A 66 16.80 -10.77 -11.62
CA ASN A 66 15.54 -11.51 -11.44
C ASN A 66 14.41 -10.95 -12.33
N ILE A 67 14.73 -10.07 -13.29
CA ILE A 67 13.74 -9.36 -14.12
C ILE A 67 13.80 -9.94 -15.54
N GLN A 68 12.66 -10.40 -16.06
CA GLN A 68 12.55 -10.87 -17.44
C GLN A 68 12.67 -9.68 -18.41
N LEU A 69 13.67 -9.70 -19.30
CA LEU A 69 13.88 -8.62 -20.27
C LEU A 69 13.30 -8.92 -21.66
N GLY A 70 13.23 -10.20 -22.03
CA GLY A 70 12.75 -10.64 -23.35
C GLY A 70 13.54 -11.82 -23.86
N THR A 71 13.67 -11.93 -25.18
CA THR A 71 14.47 -12.95 -25.86
C THR A 71 15.59 -12.29 -26.66
N ILE A 72 16.77 -12.90 -26.65
CA ILE A 72 17.94 -12.52 -27.46
C ILE A 72 18.25 -13.70 -28.38
N ILE A 73 18.48 -13.44 -29.67
CA ILE A 73 18.96 -14.47 -30.59
C ILE A 73 20.46 -14.69 -30.35
N GLY A 74 20.89 -15.94 -30.28
CA GLY A 74 22.31 -16.29 -30.22
C GLY A 74 22.64 -17.50 -31.09
N VAL A 75 23.92 -17.77 -31.27
CA VAL A 75 24.42 -18.89 -32.08
C VAL A 75 25.40 -19.70 -31.24
N ALA A 76 25.25 -21.02 -31.24
CA ALA A 76 26.11 -21.91 -30.47
C ALA A 76 27.54 -21.98 -31.06
N LYS A 77 28.58 -21.83 -30.21
CA LYS A 77 29.99 -21.93 -30.61
C LYS A 77 30.87 -22.47 -29.48
N ASN A 78 31.46 -23.66 -29.66
CA ASN A 78 32.42 -24.28 -28.73
C ASN A 78 32.09 -24.13 -27.23
N GLU A 79 30.87 -24.54 -26.84
CA GLU A 79 30.32 -24.47 -25.47
C GLU A 79 29.92 -23.08 -24.96
N SER A 80 30.04 -22.02 -25.77
CA SER A 80 29.51 -20.69 -25.51
C SER A 80 28.48 -20.25 -26.58
N VAL A 81 27.91 -19.07 -26.40
CA VAL A 81 26.94 -18.45 -27.30
C VAL A 81 27.49 -17.11 -27.82
N MET A 82 27.39 -16.91 -29.13
CA MET A 82 27.52 -15.58 -29.71
C MET A 82 26.14 -14.92 -29.81
N PHE A 83 25.97 -13.74 -29.23
CA PHE A 83 24.68 -13.04 -29.28
C PHE A 83 24.58 -12.12 -30.48
N ASP A 84 23.39 -12.04 -31.09
CA ASP A 84 23.03 -10.95 -31.99
C ASP A 84 23.19 -9.64 -31.22
N PHE A 85 24.12 -8.81 -31.68
CA PHE A 85 24.55 -7.61 -30.97
C PHE A 85 23.43 -6.56 -30.89
N GLU A 86 22.56 -6.48 -31.89
CA GLU A 86 21.46 -5.53 -31.91
C GLU A 86 20.35 -5.93 -30.95
N ASP A 87 20.01 -7.22 -30.91
CA ASP A 87 19.08 -7.76 -29.92
C ASP A 87 19.63 -7.59 -28.50
N TYR A 88 20.93 -7.82 -28.31
CA TYR A 88 21.60 -7.66 -27.02
C TYR A 88 21.54 -6.22 -26.48
N ILE A 89 21.85 -5.23 -27.33
CA ILE A 89 21.75 -3.79 -26.99
C ILE A 89 20.29 -3.41 -26.67
N LYS A 90 19.35 -3.88 -27.50
CA LYS A 90 17.94 -3.53 -27.39
C LYS A 90 17.30 -4.09 -26.12
N VAL A 91 17.58 -5.35 -25.78
CA VAL A 91 17.05 -6.01 -24.58
C VAL A 91 17.60 -5.38 -23.30
N LEU A 92 18.84 -4.86 -23.34
CA LEU A 92 19.46 -4.16 -22.20
C LEU A 92 19.19 -2.64 -22.15
N ASP A 93 18.42 -2.09 -23.11
CA ASP A 93 18.09 -0.66 -23.23
C ASP A 93 19.36 0.23 -23.31
N PHE A 94 20.40 -0.24 -24.01
CA PHE A 94 21.62 0.55 -24.23
C PHE A 94 21.42 1.61 -25.32
N SER A 95 21.96 2.81 -25.10
CA SER A 95 21.90 3.93 -26.05
C SER A 95 23.00 3.81 -27.12
N ILE A 96 23.03 2.68 -27.81
CA ILE A 96 23.95 2.37 -28.92
C ILE A 96 23.11 2.10 -30.16
N SER A 97 23.48 2.71 -31.28
CA SER A 97 22.76 2.57 -32.55
C SER A 97 23.73 2.34 -33.70
N TYR A 98 23.28 1.59 -34.70
CA TYR A 98 24.02 1.41 -35.94
C TYR A 98 24.00 2.70 -36.77
N ASP A 99 25.18 3.23 -37.09
CA ASP A 99 25.37 4.31 -38.05
C ASP A 99 25.68 3.71 -39.44
N PRO A 100 24.72 3.73 -40.38
CA PRO A 100 24.90 3.16 -41.71
C PRO A 100 25.87 3.96 -42.58
N ILE A 101 26.18 5.23 -42.25
CA ILE A 101 27.09 6.07 -43.03
C ILE A 101 28.54 5.67 -42.77
N ASN A 102 28.89 5.48 -41.49
CA ASN A 102 30.23 5.13 -41.06
C ASN A 102 30.41 3.61 -40.83
N THR A 103 29.35 2.82 -41.04
CA THR A 103 29.33 1.36 -40.83
C THR A 103 29.88 0.99 -39.45
N SER A 104 29.34 1.64 -38.42
CA SER A 104 29.82 1.55 -37.04
C SER A 104 28.68 1.62 -36.05
N TYR A 105 28.79 0.93 -34.92
CA TYR A 105 27.88 1.11 -33.80
C TYR A 105 28.40 2.24 -32.91
N ILE A 106 27.62 3.31 -32.77
CA ILE A 106 28.00 4.50 -32.01
C ILE A 106 26.97 4.76 -30.92
N GLY A 107 27.44 5.15 -29.74
CA GLY A 107 26.57 5.54 -28.65
C GLY A 107 27.30 5.66 -27.33
N TRP A 108 26.61 5.32 -26.25
CA TRP A 108 27.17 5.23 -24.91
C TRP A 108 26.37 4.23 -24.07
N PHE A 109 26.99 3.72 -23.01
CA PHE A 109 26.35 2.80 -22.07
C PHE A 109 26.60 3.30 -20.65
N ILE A 110 25.61 3.20 -19.77
CA ILE A 110 25.64 3.74 -18.40
C ILE A 110 25.53 5.27 -18.33
N SER A 111 26.43 6.00 -18.98
CA SER A 111 26.49 7.47 -18.98
C SER A 111 27.27 8.00 -20.19
N GLU A 112 27.06 9.26 -20.57
CA GLU A 112 27.66 9.85 -21.80
C GLU A 112 29.20 9.90 -21.80
N ASP A 113 29.84 9.83 -20.63
CA ASP A 113 31.29 9.71 -20.46
C ASP A 113 31.83 8.30 -20.79
N LYS A 114 30.97 7.28 -20.82
CA LYS A 114 31.26 5.93 -21.31
C LYS A 114 30.84 5.77 -22.77
N SER A 115 31.49 6.53 -23.66
CA SER A 115 31.21 6.50 -25.10
C SER A 115 31.62 5.17 -25.73
N PHE A 116 30.77 4.66 -26.62
CA PHE A 116 30.95 3.41 -27.34
C PHE A 116 31.06 3.68 -28.84
N ASN A 117 32.14 3.20 -29.49
CA ASN A 117 32.28 3.23 -30.94
C ASN A 117 32.94 1.94 -31.42
N LEU A 118 32.15 1.05 -32.05
CA LEU A 118 32.62 -0.16 -32.71
C LEU A 118 32.64 0.07 -34.22
N ASN A 119 33.82 0.11 -34.81
CA ASN A 119 33.98 0.28 -36.24
C ASN A 119 34.12 -1.08 -36.93
N ILE A 120 33.20 -1.38 -37.85
CA ILE A 120 33.12 -2.68 -38.53
C ILE A 120 34.17 -2.81 -39.65
N PHE A 121 34.80 -1.71 -40.08
CA PHE A 121 35.79 -1.69 -41.17
C PHE A 121 37.20 -1.23 -40.75
N ALA A 122 37.44 -0.89 -39.49
CA ALA A 122 38.75 -0.46 -39.03
C ALA A 122 39.66 -1.65 -38.73
N GLY A 123 40.22 -2.27 -39.77
CA GLY A 123 41.15 -3.37 -39.56
C GLY A 123 41.76 -4.09 -40.77
N GLN A 124 41.74 -3.56 -42.00
CA GLN A 124 42.77 -3.97 -42.98
C GLN A 124 44.11 -3.32 -42.60
N THR A 125 44.69 -3.79 -41.51
CA THR A 125 46.13 -3.67 -41.24
C THR A 125 46.76 -5.03 -41.45
N ASP A 126 48.06 -5.09 -41.78
CA ASP A 126 48.81 -6.27 -42.24
C ASP A 126 48.83 -7.52 -41.31
N SER A 127 47.93 -7.60 -40.32
CA SER A 127 47.75 -8.66 -39.32
C SER A 127 46.25 -8.88 -38.96
N GLY A 128 45.43 -9.38 -39.90
CA GLY A 128 44.08 -9.96 -39.64
C GLY A 128 42.88 -8.99 -39.59
N ASN A 129 41.66 -9.47 -39.92
CA ASN A 129 40.41 -8.70 -39.88
C ASN A 129 39.87 -8.59 -38.45
N ASN A 130 40.53 -7.82 -37.59
CA ASN A 130 40.01 -7.55 -36.25
C ASN A 130 39.07 -6.34 -36.27
N LEU A 131 38.02 -6.34 -35.44
CA LEU A 131 37.16 -5.16 -35.24
C LEU A 131 37.79 -4.27 -34.17
N SER A 132 37.91 -2.97 -34.44
CA SER A 132 38.36 -2.00 -33.43
C SER A 132 37.16 -1.46 -32.64
N LEU A 133 37.16 -1.67 -31.33
CA LEU A 133 36.22 -1.08 -30.39
C LEU A 133 36.91 0.03 -29.58
N LYS A 134 36.38 1.24 -29.63
CA LYS A 134 36.81 2.35 -28.78
C LYS A 134 35.80 2.58 -27.65
N LEU A 135 36.24 2.38 -26.41
CA LEU A 135 35.49 2.63 -25.18
C LEU A 135 36.11 3.84 -24.48
N SER A 136 35.46 5.00 -24.56
CA SER A 136 35.99 6.27 -24.05
C SER A 136 37.42 6.56 -24.55
N GLU A 137 38.44 6.35 -23.71
CA GLU A 137 39.87 6.54 -24.03
C GLU A 137 40.64 5.25 -24.32
N SER A 138 40.05 4.07 -24.09
CA SER A 138 40.67 2.77 -24.35
C SER A 138 40.22 2.17 -25.69
N GLU A 139 41.13 1.45 -26.34
CA GLU A 139 40.87 0.71 -27.57
C GLU A 139 41.02 -0.79 -27.31
N VAL A 140 40.00 -1.57 -27.69
CA VAL A 140 39.93 -3.02 -27.55
C VAL A 140 39.79 -3.60 -28.96
N LEU A 141 40.63 -4.57 -29.31
CA LEU A 141 40.54 -5.30 -30.57
C LEU A 141 39.73 -6.58 -30.34
N ILE A 142 38.71 -6.80 -31.16
CA ILE A 142 37.92 -8.04 -31.18
C ILE A 142 38.45 -8.90 -32.33
N SER A 143 38.90 -10.11 -32.00
CA SER A 143 39.58 -11.02 -32.94
C SER A 143 38.60 -11.74 -33.86
N GLU A 144 39.05 -12.21 -35.03
CA GLU A 144 38.19 -12.93 -36.03
C GLU A 144 37.43 -14.16 -35.47
N ASN A 145 37.86 -14.75 -34.35
CA ASN A 145 37.17 -15.87 -33.71
C ASN A 145 36.12 -15.44 -32.66
N GLU A 146 36.08 -14.16 -32.31
CA GLU A 146 35.23 -13.60 -31.23
C GLU A 146 33.99 -12.88 -31.75
N TYR A 147 33.84 -12.76 -33.08
CA TYR A 147 32.65 -12.25 -33.73
C TYR A 147 32.35 -13.03 -35.02
N GLU A 148 31.12 -12.93 -35.51
CA GLU A 148 30.70 -13.55 -36.77
C GLU A 148 29.60 -12.72 -37.44
N PHE A 149 29.57 -12.70 -38.77
CA PHE A 149 28.48 -12.08 -39.53
C PHE A 149 27.61 -13.16 -40.16
N ILE A 150 26.33 -13.18 -39.79
CA ILE A 150 25.33 -14.10 -40.33
C ILE A 150 24.15 -13.26 -40.82
N ASP A 151 23.78 -13.42 -42.10
CA ASP A 151 22.68 -12.67 -42.75
C ASP A 151 22.74 -11.14 -42.50
N ASP A 152 23.94 -10.55 -42.69
CA ASP A 152 24.24 -9.13 -42.47
C ASP A 152 24.08 -8.63 -41.02
N ARG A 153 23.98 -9.54 -40.04
CA ARG A 153 23.94 -9.21 -38.61
C ARG A 153 25.25 -9.57 -37.91
N LEU A 154 25.63 -8.74 -36.95
CA LEU A 154 26.83 -8.95 -36.14
C LEU A 154 26.50 -9.77 -34.89
N TYR A 155 27.15 -10.92 -34.77
CA TYR A 155 27.15 -11.76 -33.58
C TYR A 155 28.48 -11.60 -32.85
N ILE A 156 28.43 -11.40 -31.52
CA ILE A 156 29.63 -11.24 -30.68
C ILE A 156 29.60 -12.27 -29.56
N ALA A 157 30.75 -12.89 -29.30
CA ALA A 157 30.93 -13.83 -28.22
C ALA A 157 30.53 -13.24 -26.85
N GLU A 158 29.83 -14.01 -26.03
CA GLU A 158 29.37 -13.60 -24.71
C GLU A 158 30.50 -13.13 -23.80
N GLU A 159 31.69 -13.70 -23.90
CA GLU A 159 32.85 -13.35 -23.07
C GLU A 159 33.33 -11.92 -23.38
N VAL A 160 33.28 -11.54 -24.65
CA VAL A 160 33.61 -10.18 -25.10
C VAL A 160 32.56 -9.19 -24.60
N LEU A 161 31.27 -9.51 -24.71
CA LEU A 161 30.18 -8.66 -24.21
C LEU A 161 30.20 -8.51 -22.68
N SER A 162 30.50 -9.60 -21.97
CA SER A 162 30.69 -9.65 -20.50
C SER A 162 31.81 -8.71 -20.05
N SER A 163 32.92 -8.66 -20.81
CA SER A 163 34.03 -7.75 -20.56
C SER A 163 33.68 -6.29 -20.86
N ILE A 164 33.15 -6.01 -22.05
CA ILE A 164 32.85 -4.65 -22.53
C ILE A 164 31.84 -3.94 -21.62
N PHE A 165 30.77 -4.63 -21.22
CA PHE A 165 29.66 -4.03 -20.47
C PHE A 165 29.74 -4.27 -18.96
N GLU A 166 30.81 -4.90 -18.46
CA GLU A 166 30.98 -5.25 -17.04
C GLU A 166 29.80 -6.09 -16.49
N LEU A 167 29.34 -7.06 -17.29
CA LEU A 167 28.23 -7.96 -16.97
C LEU A 167 28.76 -9.38 -16.68
N ASN A 168 27.97 -10.22 -16.02
CA ASN A 168 28.19 -11.66 -15.93
C ASN A 168 26.99 -12.39 -16.56
N HIS A 169 27.25 -13.39 -17.39
CA HIS A 169 26.22 -14.21 -18.03
C HIS A 169 26.24 -15.61 -17.43
N ASN A 170 25.13 -16.02 -16.81
CA ASN A 170 24.94 -17.36 -16.30
C ASN A 170 23.94 -18.08 -17.19
N PHE A 171 24.42 -18.98 -18.05
CA PHE A 171 23.57 -19.70 -18.98
C PHE A 171 22.97 -20.96 -18.38
N ASN A 172 21.71 -21.19 -18.74
CA ASN A 172 21.05 -22.47 -18.58
C ASN A 172 20.66 -22.98 -19.98
N PHE A 173 21.55 -23.76 -20.58
CA PHE A 173 21.36 -24.34 -21.91
C PHE A 173 20.19 -25.33 -21.99
N GLN A 174 19.75 -25.92 -20.86
CA GLN A 174 18.56 -26.79 -20.86
C GLN A 174 17.28 -26.01 -21.11
N ARG A 175 17.20 -24.77 -20.58
CA ARG A 175 16.04 -23.89 -20.67
C ARG A 175 16.17 -22.81 -21.74
N LEU A 176 17.29 -22.79 -22.48
CA LEU A 176 17.66 -21.69 -23.39
C LEU A 176 17.44 -20.34 -22.71
N ALA A 177 18.03 -20.18 -21.53
CA ALA A 177 17.88 -18.96 -20.73
C ALA A 177 19.24 -18.44 -20.28
N VAL A 178 19.42 -17.12 -20.31
CA VAL A 178 20.60 -16.44 -19.79
C VAL A 178 20.19 -15.50 -18.66
N ARG A 179 20.89 -15.62 -17.53
CA ARG A 179 20.78 -14.68 -16.41
C ARG A 179 21.97 -13.73 -16.43
N ILE A 180 21.71 -12.48 -16.76
CA ILE A 180 22.67 -11.39 -16.85
C ILE A 180 22.74 -10.70 -15.48
N VAL A 181 23.93 -10.55 -14.91
CA VAL A 181 24.14 -9.93 -13.59
C VAL A 181 25.18 -8.81 -13.72
N PRO A 182 24.81 -7.53 -13.49
CA PRO A 182 25.77 -6.43 -13.53
C PRO A 182 26.77 -6.48 -12.39
N LYS A 183 28.02 -6.08 -12.64
CA LYS A 183 29.06 -5.95 -11.60
C LYS A 183 28.90 -4.68 -10.73
N GLY A 184 27.98 -3.78 -11.09
CA GLY A 184 27.73 -2.51 -10.40
C GLY A 184 26.32 -1.94 -10.59
N SER A 185 26.17 -0.62 -10.42
CA SER A 185 24.91 0.09 -10.73
C SER A 185 24.64 0.06 -12.23
N PHE A 186 23.39 -0.20 -12.61
CA PHE A 186 22.99 -0.41 -14.00
C PHE A 186 21.76 0.45 -14.33
N PRO A 187 21.78 1.28 -15.39
CA PRO A 187 20.73 2.27 -15.64
C PRO A 187 19.34 1.68 -15.80
N LEU A 188 19.20 0.51 -16.43
CA LEU A 188 17.90 -0.15 -16.55
C LEU A 188 17.38 -0.59 -15.17
N LEU A 189 18.25 -1.11 -14.30
CA LEU A 189 17.87 -1.43 -12.91
C LEU A 189 17.55 -0.16 -12.13
N ASP A 190 18.26 0.94 -12.34
CA ASP A 190 18.01 2.20 -11.64
C ASP A 190 16.80 2.97 -12.22
N LYS A 191 16.49 2.80 -13.50
CA LYS A 191 15.25 3.24 -14.16
C LYS A 191 14.07 2.42 -13.65
N LEU A 192 14.18 1.09 -13.58
CA LEU A 192 13.16 0.22 -12.99
C LEU A 192 13.02 0.47 -11.49
N LYS A 193 14.09 0.76 -10.75
CA LYS A 193 13.99 1.25 -9.36
C LYS A 193 13.29 2.60 -9.30
N ARG A 194 13.46 3.51 -10.28
CA ARG A 194 12.76 4.80 -10.35
C ARG A 194 11.31 4.69 -10.80
N GLU A 195 11.00 3.76 -11.70
CA GLU A 195 9.63 3.43 -12.13
C GLU A 195 8.88 2.67 -11.03
N ASN A 196 9.54 1.75 -10.33
CA ASN A 196 9.04 1.14 -9.10
C ASN A 196 9.07 2.13 -7.90
N ALA A 197 9.89 3.18 -7.97
CA ALA A 197 9.85 4.33 -7.06
C ALA A 197 8.94 5.45 -7.58
N ARG A 198 8.08 5.18 -8.59
CA ARG A 198 6.79 5.86 -8.65
C ARG A 198 6.05 5.46 -7.39
N VAL A 199 6.22 6.27 -6.37
CA VAL A 199 5.33 6.36 -5.23
C VAL A 199 5.14 4.98 -4.58
N TYR A 200 5.98 4.66 -3.58
CA TYR A 200 5.46 3.97 -2.38
C TYR A 200 4.38 4.85 -1.70
N GLY A 201 3.36 5.25 -2.45
CA GLY A 201 2.02 5.21 -1.95
C GLY A 201 1.78 3.73 -1.75
N SER A 202 1.25 3.39 -0.58
CA SER A 202 0.29 2.32 -0.59
C SER A 202 -0.62 2.58 -1.80
N GLY A 203 -0.47 1.81 -2.88
CA GLY A 203 -1.63 1.49 -3.68
C GLY A 203 -2.60 0.97 -2.64
N SER A 204 -3.56 1.80 -2.22
CA SER A 204 -4.69 1.30 -1.46
C SER A 204 -5.27 0.29 -2.43
N ARG A 205 -4.96 -1.00 -2.23
CA ARG A 205 -5.62 -2.06 -2.96
C ARG A 205 -7.08 -1.83 -2.65
N THR A 206 -7.83 -1.24 -3.57
CA THR A 206 -9.25 -1.05 -3.33
C THR A 206 -9.82 -2.45 -3.18
N PRO A 207 -10.66 -2.69 -2.15
CA PRO A 207 -11.37 -3.96 -2.05
C PRO A 207 -12.06 -4.25 -3.39
N VAL A 208 -11.78 -5.41 -3.96
CA VAL A 208 -12.36 -5.84 -5.26
C VAL A 208 -13.42 -6.92 -5.09
N MET A 209 -13.45 -7.57 -3.92
CA MET A 209 -14.41 -8.62 -3.63
C MET A 209 -15.81 -8.06 -3.40
N THR A 210 -16.81 -8.94 -3.40
CA THR A 210 -18.18 -8.57 -3.06
C THR A 210 -18.24 -8.14 -1.60
N ASN A 211 -18.79 -6.94 -1.34
CA ASN A 211 -18.96 -6.44 0.01
C ASN A 211 -20.00 -7.27 0.77
N LEU A 212 -19.59 -7.82 1.90
CA LEU A 212 -20.46 -8.57 2.81
C LEU A 212 -20.91 -7.62 3.94
N PRO A 213 -22.15 -7.10 3.90
CA PRO A 213 -22.60 -6.12 4.89
C PRO A 213 -22.69 -6.76 6.28
N ARG A 214 -22.23 -6.01 7.28
CA ARG A 214 -22.32 -6.39 8.70
C ARG A 214 -23.20 -5.42 9.46
N TYR A 215 -24.28 -5.95 10.00
CA TYR A 215 -25.27 -5.19 10.74
C TYR A 215 -24.91 -5.12 12.22
N TYR A 216 -25.45 -4.12 12.90
CA TYR A 216 -25.36 -4.02 14.35
C TYR A 216 -26.15 -5.14 15.01
N GLU A 217 -25.61 -5.69 16.09
CA GLU A 217 -26.24 -6.78 16.83
C GLU A 217 -26.96 -6.25 18.07
N VAL A 218 -27.98 -6.98 18.54
CA VAL A 218 -28.65 -6.65 19.81
C VAL A 218 -27.67 -6.78 20.97
N LEU A 219 -26.74 -7.72 20.87
CA LEU A 219 -25.76 -7.99 21.89
C LEU A 219 -24.55 -8.68 21.26
N SER A 220 -23.57 -7.93 20.76
CA SER A 220 -22.38 -8.54 20.15
C SER A 220 -21.44 -9.09 21.21
N PRO A 221 -20.47 -9.95 20.84
CA PRO A 221 -19.42 -10.37 21.76
C PRO A 221 -18.65 -9.18 22.34
N GLN A 222 -18.12 -9.33 23.56
CA GLN A 222 -17.37 -8.27 24.22
C GLN A 222 -15.88 -8.32 23.89
N ILE A 223 -15.27 -7.15 23.71
CA ILE A 223 -13.82 -6.96 23.84
C ILE A 223 -13.57 -6.08 25.06
N ILE A 224 -12.72 -6.53 25.98
CA ILE A 224 -12.37 -5.83 27.21
C ILE A 224 -10.85 -5.83 27.38
N ASP A 225 -10.24 -4.65 27.31
CA ASP A 225 -8.85 -4.42 27.69
C ASP A 225 -8.79 -4.07 29.17
N ILE A 226 -7.89 -4.73 29.91
CA ILE A 226 -7.66 -4.50 31.33
C ILE A 226 -6.18 -4.19 31.54
N GLN A 227 -5.91 -3.12 32.30
CA GLN A 227 -4.58 -2.77 32.76
C GLN A 227 -4.60 -2.42 34.24
N THR A 228 -3.64 -2.93 34.99
CA THR A 228 -3.47 -2.65 36.42
C THR A 228 -2.07 -2.16 36.69
N PHE A 229 -1.93 -1.16 37.56
CA PHE A 229 -0.65 -0.58 37.92
C PHE A 229 -0.59 -0.28 39.41
N SER A 230 0.41 -0.83 40.10
CA SER A 230 0.61 -0.64 41.54
C SER A 230 1.98 -0.04 41.80
N THR A 231 2.07 1.06 42.55
CA THR A 231 3.32 1.72 42.91
C THR A 231 3.44 1.89 44.42
N TYR A 232 4.54 1.41 44.98
CA TYR A 232 4.99 1.76 46.33
C TYR A 232 5.94 2.95 46.26
N ARG A 233 5.80 3.93 47.16
CA ARG A 233 6.73 5.07 47.28
C ARG A 233 7.18 5.27 48.73
N GLU A 234 8.49 5.26 48.94
CA GLU A 234 9.13 5.38 50.25
C GLU A 234 8.76 6.68 50.97
N SER A 235 8.81 7.84 50.29
CA SER A 235 8.54 9.15 50.91
C SER A 235 7.16 9.27 51.55
N THR A 236 6.17 8.53 51.04
CA THR A 236 4.79 8.55 51.54
C THR A 236 4.42 7.30 52.32
N ASP A 237 5.26 6.26 52.26
CA ASP A 237 4.99 4.90 52.75
C ASP A 237 3.60 4.38 52.35
N LYS A 238 3.24 4.58 51.08
CA LYS A 238 1.93 4.22 50.52
C LYS A 238 2.08 3.38 49.27
N ILE A 239 1.16 2.42 49.13
CA ILE A 239 0.93 1.68 47.88
C ILE A 239 -0.28 2.32 47.19
N GLN A 240 -0.06 2.84 46.00
CA GLN A 240 -1.10 3.37 45.12
C GLN A 240 -1.36 2.36 44.00
N THR A 241 -2.59 1.86 43.92
CA THR A 241 -3.01 0.93 42.85
C THR A 241 -3.99 1.64 41.94
N SER A 242 -3.84 1.48 40.64
CA SER A 242 -4.75 1.97 39.61
C SER A 242 -5.14 0.82 38.67
N ALA A 243 -6.34 0.89 38.13
CA ALA A 243 -6.86 -0.05 37.15
C ALA A 243 -7.61 0.72 36.06
N SER A 244 -7.37 0.36 34.80
CA SER A 244 -8.10 0.89 33.65
C SER A 244 -8.75 -0.27 32.90
N ILE A 245 -10.01 -0.08 32.53
CA ILE A 245 -10.82 -1.03 31.77
C ILE A 245 -11.37 -0.29 30.55
N GLN A 246 -11.10 -0.80 29.36
CA GLN A 246 -11.68 -0.29 28.11
C GLN A 246 -12.48 -1.42 27.47
N GLY A 247 -13.75 -1.18 27.19
CA GLY A 247 -14.67 -2.16 26.65
C GLY A 247 -15.35 -1.64 25.40
N ALA A 248 -15.61 -2.53 24.45
CA ALA A 248 -16.37 -2.20 23.25
C ALA A 248 -17.22 -3.39 22.79
N ARG A 249 -18.48 -3.14 22.40
CA ARG A 249 -19.44 -4.11 21.85
C ARG A 249 -20.71 -3.44 21.34
N ASP A 250 -21.52 -4.13 20.55
CA ASP A 250 -22.89 -3.70 20.25
C ASP A 250 -23.86 -4.06 21.39
N ILE A 251 -24.71 -3.12 21.78
CA ILE A 251 -25.84 -3.29 22.71
C ILE A 251 -27.06 -2.61 22.08
N ALA A 252 -28.19 -3.32 21.98
CA ALA A 252 -29.44 -2.83 21.41
C ALA A 252 -29.27 -2.16 20.03
N LEU A 253 -28.49 -2.79 19.13
CA LEU A 253 -28.20 -2.29 17.78
C LEU A 253 -27.41 -0.97 17.73
N LEU A 254 -26.66 -0.68 18.81
CA LEU A 254 -25.78 0.48 18.96
C LEU A 254 -24.40 0.03 19.39
N HIS A 255 -23.37 0.55 18.76
CA HIS A 255 -21.99 0.34 19.18
C HIS A 255 -21.75 1.08 20.48
N THR A 256 -21.34 0.36 21.51
CA THR A 256 -21.12 0.87 22.87
C THR A 256 -19.64 0.83 23.18
N GLN A 257 -19.10 1.95 23.63
CA GLN A 257 -17.74 2.08 24.14
C GLN A 257 -17.76 2.49 25.60
N LEU A 258 -17.02 1.75 26.42
CA LEU A 258 -16.87 1.95 27.85
C LEU A 258 -15.40 2.20 28.17
N SER A 259 -15.10 3.26 28.92
CA SER A 259 -13.78 3.48 29.50
C SER A 259 -13.95 3.78 30.98
N LEU A 260 -13.31 2.99 31.84
CA LEU A 260 -13.32 3.17 33.30
C LEU A 260 -11.89 3.21 33.81
N THR A 261 -11.61 4.16 34.71
CA THR A 261 -10.35 4.18 35.45
C THR A 261 -10.62 4.34 36.94
N ALA A 262 -10.01 3.46 37.73
CA ALA A 262 -10.08 3.46 39.18
C ALA A 262 -8.68 3.57 39.79
N ASN A 263 -8.58 4.18 40.97
CA ASN A 263 -7.38 4.21 41.77
C ASN A 263 -7.69 3.98 43.26
N SER A 264 -6.70 3.56 44.04
CA SER A 264 -6.88 3.15 45.44
C SER A 264 -7.15 4.32 46.38
N GLU A 265 -6.89 5.57 45.97
CA GLU A 265 -7.14 6.75 46.80
C GLU A 265 -8.56 7.30 46.63
N SER A 266 -9.09 7.32 45.41
CA SER A 266 -10.37 7.92 45.06
C SER A 266 -11.45 6.92 44.62
N GLY A 267 -11.11 5.63 44.51
CA GLY A 267 -12.02 4.63 43.96
C GLY A 267 -12.15 4.77 42.44
N LEU A 268 -13.36 4.67 41.90
CA LEU A 268 -13.61 4.91 40.48
C LEU A 268 -13.50 6.43 40.21
N ASN A 269 -12.47 6.83 39.47
CA ASN A 269 -12.15 8.25 39.26
C ASN A 269 -12.81 8.76 37.98
N THR A 270 -12.54 8.13 36.83
CA THR A 270 -13.10 8.53 35.53
C THR A 270 -13.93 7.41 34.95
N GLY A 271 -15.02 7.77 34.25
CA GLY A 271 -15.85 6.83 33.54
C GLY A 271 -16.55 7.49 32.37
N ARG A 272 -16.48 6.85 31.20
CA ARG A 272 -17.08 7.32 29.95
C ARG A 272 -17.85 6.20 29.29
N LEU A 273 -19.01 6.55 28.75
CA LEU A 273 -19.91 5.65 28.05
C LEU A 273 -20.47 6.35 26.81
N ASN A 274 -20.08 5.86 25.65
CA ASN A 274 -20.52 6.36 24.35
C ASN A 274 -21.33 5.29 23.63
N PHE A 275 -22.45 5.68 23.05
CA PHE A 275 -23.25 4.86 22.15
C PHE A 275 -23.27 5.51 20.77
N SER A 276 -23.01 4.73 19.74
CA SER A 276 -22.94 5.24 18.37
C SER A 276 -23.55 4.28 17.36
N ARG A 277 -24.01 4.85 16.26
CA ARG A 277 -24.41 4.13 15.06
C ARG A 277 -23.83 4.84 13.86
N GLU A 278 -23.30 4.06 12.94
CA GLU A 278 -22.59 4.53 11.76
C GLU A 278 -23.09 3.78 10.52
N SER A 279 -23.19 4.48 9.40
CA SER A 279 -23.66 3.94 8.11
C SER A 279 -22.94 4.66 6.98
N LEU A 280 -22.35 3.89 6.06
CA LEU A 280 -21.62 4.42 4.92
C LEU A 280 -22.57 5.01 3.86
N ASP A 281 -23.74 4.40 3.75
CA ASP A 281 -24.87 4.68 2.86
C ASP A 281 -25.82 5.77 3.40
N GLY A 282 -25.66 6.20 4.65
CA GLY A 282 -26.42 7.30 5.23
C GLY A 282 -27.86 6.94 5.63
N GLN A 283 -28.11 5.65 5.91
CA GLN A 283 -29.45 5.10 6.14
C GLN A 283 -29.79 4.83 7.61
N ILE A 284 -29.12 5.50 8.57
CA ILE A 284 -29.35 5.27 10.02
C ILE A 284 -30.83 5.48 10.40
N LEU A 285 -31.47 6.48 9.81
CA LEU A 285 -32.88 6.83 10.04
C LEU A 285 -33.67 6.78 8.71
N GLY A 286 -33.43 5.76 7.87
CA GLY A 286 -33.91 5.73 6.49
C GLY A 286 -33.16 6.73 5.59
N ASP A 287 -33.77 7.23 4.52
CA ASP A 287 -33.13 8.08 3.49
C ASP A 287 -32.78 9.52 3.93
N THR A 288 -32.53 9.72 5.22
CA THR A 288 -32.12 11.01 5.80
C THR A 288 -30.71 11.46 5.40
N GLY A 289 -29.88 10.54 4.88
CA GLY A 289 -28.48 10.79 4.56
C GLY A 289 -27.56 10.87 5.79
N ILE A 290 -28.09 10.63 7.00
CA ILE A 290 -27.34 10.62 8.26
C ILE A 290 -26.43 9.39 8.28
N THR A 291 -25.12 9.63 8.33
CA THR A 291 -24.09 8.59 8.37
C THR A 291 -23.60 8.30 9.78
N ARG A 292 -23.87 9.19 10.74
CA ARG A 292 -23.43 9.05 12.12
C ARG A 292 -24.44 9.60 13.12
N PHE A 293 -24.70 8.82 14.16
CA PHE A 293 -25.51 9.18 15.33
C PHE A 293 -24.77 8.74 16.58
N GLU A 294 -24.61 9.62 17.57
CA GLU A 294 -23.94 9.34 18.83
C GLU A 294 -24.72 9.91 20.02
N PHE A 295 -24.69 9.24 21.17
CA PHE A 295 -25.16 9.77 22.44
C PHE A 295 -24.40 9.22 23.64
N GLY A 296 -24.53 9.88 24.79
CA GLY A 296 -23.74 9.58 25.99
C GLY A 296 -22.61 10.59 26.12
N ASP A 297 -21.39 10.14 26.41
CA ASP A 297 -20.21 11.01 26.40
C ASP A 297 -19.75 11.27 24.96
N VAL A 298 -20.03 12.47 24.46
CA VAL A 298 -19.76 12.90 23.08
C VAL A 298 -19.04 14.25 23.07
N ARG A 299 -18.34 14.56 21.98
CA ARG A 299 -17.76 15.88 21.78
C ARG A 299 -18.70 16.78 20.98
N ASN A 300 -18.73 18.07 21.30
CA ASN A 300 -19.51 19.04 20.55
C ASN A 300 -18.99 19.20 19.11
N VAL A 301 -19.87 19.63 18.22
CA VAL A 301 -19.50 20.03 16.86
C VAL A 301 -18.66 21.31 16.91
N ARG A 302 -17.48 21.28 16.30
CA ARG A 302 -16.58 22.43 16.18
C ARG A 302 -16.99 23.30 14.98
N GLN A 303 -17.13 24.60 15.21
CA GLN A 303 -17.29 25.60 14.15
C GLN A 303 -15.95 26.01 13.55
N ALA A 304 -15.93 26.61 12.36
CA ALA A 304 -14.68 26.95 11.66
C ALA A 304 -13.71 27.80 12.50
N GLN A 305 -14.21 28.86 13.15
CA GLN A 305 -13.44 29.70 14.08
C GLN A 305 -13.66 29.35 15.56
N GLY A 306 -14.36 28.25 15.86
CA GLY A 306 -14.69 27.82 17.23
C GLY A 306 -13.61 26.95 17.87
N THR A 307 -13.70 26.77 19.18
CA THR A 307 -12.86 25.82 19.94
C THR A 307 -13.60 24.51 20.16
N SER A 308 -12.83 23.42 20.15
CA SER A 308 -13.36 22.13 20.58
C SER A 308 -13.48 22.12 22.11
N LEU A 309 -14.62 21.67 22.65
CA LEU A 309 -14.76 21.42 24.08
C LEU A 309 -14.33 19.98 24.41
N SER A 310 -14.05 19.72 25.69
CA SER A 310 -13.90 18.36 26.19
C SER A 310 -15.18 17.55 25.98
N GLU A 311 -15.09 16.22 26.07
CA GLU A 311 -16.29 15.38 26.08
C GLU A 311 -17.29 15.82 27.15
N ALA A 312 -18.56 15.67 26.79
CA ALA A 312 -19.71 16.15 27.53
C ALA A 312 -20.88 15.20 27.29
N ILE A 313 -21.83 15.15 28.22
CA ILE A 313 -23.05 14.36 28.02
C ILE A 313 -23.86 15.00 26.90
N GLY A 314 -24.22 14.25 25.86
CA GLY A 314 -25.01 14.83 24.78
C GLY A 314 -25.43 13.86 23.70
N VAL A 315 -25.87 14.46 22.60
CA VAL A 315 -26.23 13.78 21.35
C VAL A 315 -25.53 14.50 20.21
N LYS A 316 -25.01 13.75 19.24
CA LYS A 316 -24.40 14.26 18.01
C LYS A 316 -24.93 13.51 16.80
N ILE A 317 -25.23 14.24 15.73
CA ILE A 317 -25.65 13.70 14.44
C ILE A 317 -24.88 14.34 13.29
N GLY A 318 -24.69 13.61 12.20
CA GLY A 318 -24.09 14.17 10.99
C GLY A 318 -24.13 13.23 9.79
N ASN A 319 -23.78 13.79 8.63
CA ASN A 319 -23.64 13.04 7.38
C ASN A 319 -22.19 13.01 6.84
N THR A 320 -21.23 13.38 7.69
CA THR A 320 -19.81 13.42 7.36
C THR A 320 -19.27 12.00 7.10
N ASN A 321 -18.22 11.90 6.29
CA ASN A 321 -17.61 10.62 5.95
C ASN A 321 -16.85 10.12 7.19
N LEU A 322 -17.09 8.86 7.57
CA LEU A 322 -16.54 8.26 8.80
C LEU A 322 -14.99 8.26 8.83
N ASN A 323 -14.34 8.33 7.66
CA ASN A 323 -12.89 8.29 7.52
C ASN A 323 -12.24 9.64 7.17
N ARG A 324 -13.04 10.67 6.83
CA ARG A 324 -12.56 12.01 6.45
C ARG A 324 -13.18 13.08 7.35
N ASN A 325 -12.33 13.83 8.05
CA ASN A 325 -12.74 15.08 8.67
C ASN A 325 -12.74 16.18 7.61
N TYR A 326 -13.87 16.86 7.44
CA TYR A 326 -14.02 17.98 6.50
C TYR A 326 -13.56 19.33 7.07
N ASP A 327 -13.08 19.35 8.31
CA ASP A 327 -12.32 20.47 8.82
C ASP A 327 -10.93 20.46 8.18
N ASN A 328 -10.73 21.35 7.22
CA ASN A 328 -9.47 21.44 6.48
C ASN A 328 -8.41 22.24 7.25
N GLU A 329 -8.77 22.97 8.31
CA GLU A 329 -7.87 23.85 9.05
C GLU A 329 -7.22 23.12 10.22
N ARG A 330 -8.00 22.32 10.94
CA ARG A 330 -7.56 21.69 12.19
C ARG A 330 -8.11 20.29 12.34
N ILE A 331 -7.41 19.47 13.12
CA ILE A 331 -7.83 18.13 13.50
C ILE A 331 -7.74 17.96 15.02
N ASN A 332 -8.76 17.34 15.60
CA ASN A 332 -8.68 16.81 16.96
C ASN A 332 -8.07 15.41 16.90
N ILE A 333 -7.00 15.18 17.65
CA ILE A 333 -6.35 13.88 17.77
C ILE A 333 -6.41 13.45 19.22
N ASP A 334 -7.23 12.44 19.49
CA ASP A 334 -7.42 11.90 20.81
C ASP A 334 -7.51 10.37 20.78
N GLY A 335 -7.39 9.80 21.97
CA GLY A 335 -7.55 8.38 22.19
C GLY A 335 -7.31 8.00 23.64
N ASP A 336 -7.82 6.84 24.03
CA ASP A 336 -7.67 6.37 25.39
C ASP A 336 -6.22 5.98 25.67
N VAL A 337 -5.78 6.31 26.88
CA VAL A 337 -4.44 5.98 27.36
C VAL A 337 -4.50 5.70 28.85
N PRO A 338 -3.82 4.66 29.36
CA PRO A 338 -3.80 4.41 30.79
C PRO A 338 -3.14 5.56 31.57
N ASP A 339 -3.40 5.61 32.87
CA ASP A 339 -2.83 6.64 33.75
C ASP A 339 -1.29 6.62 33.75
N SER A 340 -0.72 7.81 33.87
CA SER A 340 0.74 8.07 33.94
C SER A 340 1.53 7.74 32.67
N TRP A 341 0.88 7.69 31.52
CA TRP A 341 1.56 7.60 30.22
C TRP A 341 1.90 8.98 29.68
N ASP A 342 3.02 9.07 28.96
CA ASP A 342 3.35 10.23 28.14
C ASP A 342 2.88 9.98 26.71
N VAL A 343 2.43 11.02 26.02
CA VAL A 343 2.00 10.95 24.62
C VAL A 343 2.66 12.07 23.86
N GLU A 344 3.43 11.70 22.84
CA GLU A 344 4.04 12.63 21.89
C GLU A 344 3.26 12.60 20.57
N LEU A 345 3.01 13.75 19.97
CA LEU A 345 2.38 13.91 18.67
C LEU A 345 3.40 14.52 17.70
N TYR A 346 3.76 13.77 16.66
CA TYR A 346 4.60 14.23 15.57
C TYR A 346 3.75 14.50 14.33
N ARG A 347 4.14 15.49 13.52
CA ARG A 347 3.60 15.76 12.18
C ARG A 347 4.76 15.84 11.19
N ASN A 348 4.73 15.03 10.14
CA ASN A 348 5.78 14.95 9.11
C ASN A 348 7.19 14.72 9.69
N GLY A 349 7.29 13.97 10.78
CA GLY A 349 8.55 13.65 11.46
C GLY A 349 9.05 14.69 12.45
N VAL A 350 8.30 15.76 12.69
CA VAL A 350 8.60 16.82 13.67
C VAL A 350 7.65 16.73 14.84
N LEU A 351 8.13 16.82 16.08
CA LEU A 351 7.30 16.85 17.29
C LEU A 351 6.49 18.16 17.30
N VAL A 352 5.16 18.07 17.31
CA VAL A 352 4.26 19.24 17.32
C VAL A 352 3.56 19.46 18.65
N SER A 353 3.38 18.41 19.46
CA SER A 353 2.77 18.53 20.79
C SER A 353 3.14 17.32 21.65
N GLN A 354 3.01 17.46 22.97
CA GLN A 354 3.14 16.36 23.92
C GLN A 354 2.25 16.56 25.15
N GLN A 355 1.82 15.47 25.75
CA GLN A 355 1.20 15.43 27.09
C GLN A 355 1.99 14.46 27.95
N LEU A 356 2.44 14.89 29.12
CA LEU A 356 3.22 14.06 30.04
C LEU A 356 2.35 13.62 31.21
N ASN A 357 2.55 12.39 31.68
CA ASN A 357 1.91 11.82 32.86
C ASN A 357 0.38 11.98 32.85
N VAL A 358 -0.26 11.57 31.75
CA VAL A 358 -1.71 11.72 31.53
C VAL A 358 -2.48 11.00 32.64
N GLN A 359 -3.32 11.73 33.40
CA GLN A 359 -4.13 11.18 34.52
C GLN A 359 -5.63 11.12 34.20
N SER A 360 -6.04 11.62 33.04
CA SER A 360 -7.43 11.65 32.58
C SER A 360 -7.91 10.31 32.02
N GLY A 361 -7.02 9.33 31.82
CA GLY A 361 -7.31 8.11 31.07
C GLY A 361 -7.41 8.31 29.54
N ARG A 362 -7.06 9.50 29.03
CA ARG A 362 -7.16 9.86 27.62
C ARG A 362 -6.20 11.00 27.26
N TYR A 363 -5.54 10.90 26.11
CA TYR A 363 -4.82 12.05 25.55
C TYR A 363 -5.73 12.82 24.59
N GLU A 364 -5.59 14.15 24.58
CA GLU A 364 -6.38 15.04 23.71
C GLU A 364 -5.54 16.18 23.13
N PHE A 365 -5.13 16.03 21.87
CA PHE A 365 -4.54 17.11 21.09
C PHE A 365 -5.63 17.81 20.28
N LEU A 366 -6.32 18.74 20.94
CA LEU A 366 -7.41 19.51 20.35
C LEU A 366 -6.87 20.57 19.40
N ASP A 367 -7.63 20.81 18.33
CA ASP A 367 -7.43 21.92 17.40
C ASP A 367 -6.01 21.97 16.78
N THR A 368 -5.43 20.80 16.47
CA THR A 368 -4.09 20.66 15.87
C THR A 368 -4.11 21.18 14.43
N PRO A 369 -3.28 22.19 14.05
CA PRO A 369 -3.30 22.77 12.71
C PRO A 369 -2.94 21.78 11.60
N LEU A 370 -3.54 21.95 10.43
CA LEU A 370 -3.24 21.19 9.21
C LEU A 370 -2.51 22.07 8.17
N LEU A 371 -1.46 21.52 7.60
CA LEU A 371 -0.66 22.12 6.52
C LEU A 371 -1.26 21.77 5.15
N TYR A 372 -0.95 22.55 4.11
CA TYR A 372 -1.34 22.17 2.75
C TYR A 372 -0.67 20.84 2.32
N GLY A 373 -1.42 19.98 1.62
CA GLY A 373 -0.92 18.67 1.19
C GLY A 373 -0.85 17.64 2.31
N ARG A 374 0.23 16.84 2.36
CA ARG A 374 0.34 15.66 3.25
C ARG A 374 0.72 16.05 4.68
N ASN A 375 -0.11 15.61 5.62
CA ASN A 375 0.08 15.69 7.07
C ASN A 375 0.10 14.26 7.61
N ASP A 376 1.29 13.70 7.78
CA ASP A 376 1.49 12.41 8.45
C ASP A 376 1.65 12.65 9.95
N PHE A 377 0.61 12.36 10.73
CA PHE A 377 0.69 12.38 12.18
C PHE A 377 1.16 11.04 12.72
N GLU A 378 2.12 11.06 13.64
CA GLU A 378 2.60 9.90 14.40
C GLU A 378 2.41 10.19 15.89
N ILE A 379 1.52 9.42 16.54
CA ILE A 379 1.26 9.49 17.97
C ILE A 379 2.07 8.39 18.62
N ILE A 380 3.01 8.76 19.49
CA ILE A 380 3.84 7.82 20.23
C ILE A 380 3.46 7.90 21.71
N LEU A 381 2.87 6.82 22.22
CA LEU A 381 2.51 6.67 23.61
C LEU A 381 3.63 5.93 24.35
N TYR A 382 4.20 6.56 25.36
CA TYR A 382 5.21 6.01 26.25
C TYR A 382 4.57 5.63 27.58
N GLY A 383 4.61 4.35 27.90
CA GLY A 383 4.20 3.89 29.23
C GLY A 383 5.30 4.18 30.26
N PRO A 384 4.93 4.32 31.55
CA PRO A 384 5.86 4.62 32.65
C PRO A 384 6.94 3.54 32.86
N GLN A 385 6.91 2.45 32.08
CA GLN A 385 7.83 1.33 32.17
C GLN A 385 8.36 0.95 30.78
N GLY A 386 8.65 1.94 29.93
CA GLY A 386 9.35 1.75 28.65
C GLY A 386 8.50 1.10 27.56
N GLN A 387 7.19 0.99 27.75
CA GLN A 387 6.28 0.57 26.68
C GLN A 387 6.20 1.67 25.63
N ILE A 388 6.18 1.29 24.35
CA ILE A 388 5.97 2.23 23.24
C ILE A 388 4.81 1.70 22.40
N ARG A 389 3.80 2.53 22.17
CA ARG A 389 2.73 2.30 21.19
C ARG A 389 2.78 3.41 20.17
N THR A 390 2.75 3.07 18.88
CA THR A 390 2.71 4.05 17.80
C THR A 390 1.40 3.93 17.03
N ARG A 391 0.74 5.06 16.80
CA ARG A 391 -0.43 5.19 15.93
C ARG A 391 -0.12 6.21 14.85
N THR A 392 -0.46 5.93 13.60
CA THR A 392 -0.29 6.86 12.50
C THR A 392 -1.63 7.31 11.94
N ILE A 393 -1.77 8.61 11.67
CA ILE A 393 -2.94 9.21 11.04
C ILE A 393 -2.44 10.03 9.86
N ASN A 394 -2.84 9.65 8.64
CA ASN A 394 -2.56 10.44 7.45
C ASN A 394 -3.75 11.36 7.14
N ARG A 395 -3.47 12.63 6.86
CA ARG A 395 -4.42 13.62 6.38
C ARG A 395 -3.85 14.38 5.19
N PHE A 396 -4.64 14.53 4.14
CA PHE A 396 -4.23 15.25 2.93
C PHE A 396 -5.15 16.45 2.70
N VAL A 397 -4.58 17.67 2.73
CA VAL A 397 -5.30 18.94 2.59
C VAL A 397 -5.27 19.39 1.13
N ASP A 398 -6.11 18.75 0.34
CA ASP A 398 -6.70 19.21 -0.93
C ASP A 398 -8.04 18.47 -1.17
N GLU A 399 -8.14 17.21 -0.73
CA GLU A 399 -9.33 16.36 -0.70
C GLU A 399 -10.40 16.89 0.27
N SER A 400 -10.01 17.55 1.37
CA SER A 400 -10.96 18.10 2.36
C SER A 400 -11.82 19.26 1.84
N ILE A 401 -11.45 19.86 0.71
CA ILE A 401 -12.22 20.90 -0.01
C ILE A 401 -12.95 20.31 -1.22
N ASN A 402 -12.60 19.09 -1.62
CA ASN A 402 -13.21 18.33 -2.68
C ASN A 402 -13.94 17.13 -2.07
N SER A 403 -15.10 17.38 -1.47
CA SER A 403 -15.96 16.32 -0.95
C SER A 403 -16.64 15.56 -2.10
N GLU A 404 -16.69 14.22 -2.01
CA GLU A 404 -17.56 13.37 -2.85
C GLU A 404 -19.05 13.72 -2.67
N LYS A 405 -19.42 14.29 -1.51
CA LYS A 405 -20.74 14.83 -1.23
C LYS A 405 -20.77 16.34 -1.47
N ASN A 406 -21.77 16.84 -2.19
CA ASN A 406 -21.96 18.28 -2.42
C ASN A 406 -22.26 19.09 -1.15
N MET A 407 -22.74 18.45 -0.08
CA MET A 407 -23.04 19.11 1.20
C MET A 407 -22.78 18.18 2.39
N THR A 408 -22.20 18.72 3.46
CA THR A 408 -22.06 18.06 4.75
C THR A 408 -22.69 18.89 5.87
N TYR A 409 -23.17 18.22 6.91
CA TYR A 409 -23.71 18.85 8.11
C TYR A 409 -23.44 17.99 9.35
N GLU A 410 -23.29 18.68 10.48
CA GLU A 410 -23.24 18.09 11.81
C GLU A 410 -24.02 18.97 12.79
N ALA A 411 -24.66 18.35 13.77
CA ALA A 411 -25.30 19.05 14.88
C ALA A 411 -25.09 18.26 16.18
N SER A 412 -24.92 18.97 17.29
CA SER A 412 -24.81 18.38 18.61
C SER A 412 -25.48 19.24 19.66
N ILE A 413 -26.06 18.59 20.67
CA ILE A 413 -26.45 19.22 21.93
C ILE A 413 -25.72 18.51 23.07
N THR A 414 -24.96 19.27 23.85
CA THR A 414 -24.07 18.72 24.90
C THR A 414 -24.16 19.54 26.17
N LYS A 415 -24.19 18.89 27.34
CA LYS A 415 -24.05 19.54 28.64
C LYS A 415 -22.58 19.52 29.06
N ALA A 416 -21.90 20.64 28.91
CA ALA A 416 -20.46 20.74 29.10
C ALA A 416 -20.06 20.55 30.58
N GLY A 417 -18.86 20.02 30.81
CA GLY A 417 -18.29 19.85 32.15
C GLY A 417 -18.81 18.63 32.95
N ARG A 418 -19.64 17.77 32.35
CA ARG A 418 -20.14 16.55 32.99
C ARG A 418 -19.94 15.32 32.11
N SER A 419 -19.75 14.16 32.74
CA SER A 419 -19.72 12.83 32.12
C SER A 419 -21.00 12.05 32.45
N LEU A 420 -21.40 11.08 31.61
CA LEU A 420 -22.66 10.36 31.76
C LEU A 420 -22.74 9.60 33.10
N LEU A 421 -21.61 9.11 33.58
CA LEU A 421 -21.48 8.39 34.84
C LEU A 421 -21.30 9.32 36.06
N GLY A 422 -21.17 10.64 35.85
CA GLY A 422 -20.99 11.62 36.92
C GLY A 422 -19.64 11.50 37.65
N LEU A 423 -18.62 11.01 36.96
CA LEU A 423 -17.29 10.72 37.51
C LEU A 423 -16.27 11.78 37.04
N ASN A 424 -15.40 12.22 37.95
CA ASN A 424 -14.44 13.31 37.75
C ASN A 424 -15.08 14.58 37.15
N GLU A 425 -16.24 15.01 37.68
CA GLU A 425 -16.78 16.33 37.35
C GLU A 425 -15.74 17.37 37.74
N SER A 426 -15.23 18.10 36.75
CA SER A 426 -14.33 19.22 36.98
C SER A 426 -15.03 20.16 37.96
N ASN A 427 -14.43 20.37 39.13
CA ASN A 427 -14.96 21.26 40.17
C ASN A 427 -14.72 22.73 39.74
N THR A 428 -15.04 23.06 38.49
CA THR A 428 -15.06 24.42 37.99
C THR A 428 -16.22 25.12 38.67
N GLN A 429 -15.94 26.24 39.33
CA GLN A 429 -16.96 27.09 39.95
C GLN A 429 -18.01 27.61 38.94
N THR A 430 -17.75 27.45 37.64
CA THR A 430 -18.57 27.93 36.52
C THR A 430 -19.35 26.77 35.90
N ASP A 431 -20.68 26.81 35.98
CA ASP A 431 -21.55 25.88 35.25
C ASP A 431 -21.59 26.28 33.77
N LEU A 432 -21.07 25.43 32.89
CA LEU A 432 -21.05 25.68 31.45
C LEU A 432 -22.42 25.44 30.79
N GLY A 433 -23.39 24.85 31.49
CA GLY A 433 -24.73 24.63 30.97
C GLY A 433 -24.77 23.72 29.73
N TYR A 434 -25.76 23.97 28.88
CA TYR A 434 -25.97 23.27 27.61
C TYR A 434 -25.34 24.06 26.46
N ASN A 435 -24.80 23.34 25.48
CA ASN A 435 -24.24 23.88 24.26
C ASN A 435 -24.91 23.17 23.07
N LEU A 436 -25.66 23.95 22.28
CA LEU A 436 -26.12 23.59 20.95
C LEU A 436 -25.09 24.07 19.93
N SER A 437 -24.50 23.15 19.17
CA SER A 437 -23.54 23.45 18.11
C SER A 437 -23.98 22.81 16.80
N SER A 438 -23.88 23.53 15.69
CA SER A 438 -24.12 22.99 14.35
C SER A 438 -23.16 23.58 13.33
N ARG A 439 -22.90 22.81 12.28
CA ARG A 439 -22.08 23.20 11.14
C ARG A 439 -22.66 22.60 9.87
N ALA A 440 -22.72 23.40 8.80
CA ALA A 440 -23.03 22.94 7.45
C ALA A 440 -21.96 23.45 6.50
N SER A 441 -21.52 22.61 5.55
CA SER A 441 -20.53 22.96 4.53
C SER A 441 -21.04 22.54 3.15
N ILE A 442 -20.94 23.43 2.18
CA ILE A 442 -21.34 23.21 0.78
C ILE A 442 -20.08 23.23 -0.08
N PHE A 443 -19.95 22.26 -0.99
CA PHE A 443 -18.80 22.09 -1.87
C PHE A 443 -19.24 22.21 -3.32
N SER A 444 -18.47 22.95 -4.12
CA SER A 444 -18.79 23.22 -5.54
C SER A 444 -18.04 22.32 -6.53
N GLY A 445 -17.25 21.35 -6.05
CA GLY A 445 -16.48 20.41 -6.87
C GLY A 445 -15.26 21.00 -7.59
N ASN A 446 -15.15 22.33 -7.70
CA ASN A 446 -14.01 23.04 -8.28
C ASN A 446 -13.00 23.54 -7.21
N GLY A 447 -13.01 22.91 -6.04
CA GLY A 447 -12.19 23.32 -4.90
C GLY A 447 -12.67 24.57 -4.18
N SER A 448 -13.94 24.97 -4.29
CA SER A 448 -14.52 26.00 -3.42
C SER A 448 -15.50 25.40 -2.43
N SER A 449 -15.44 25.85 -1.18
CA SER A 449 -16.42 25.51 -0.16
C SER A 449 -16.93 26.73 0.61
N LEU A 450 -18.17 26.65 1.08
CA LEU A 450 -18.80 27.62 1.95
C LEU A 450 -19.26 26.90 3.22
N ASN A 451 -18.97 27.45 4.38
CA ASN A 451 -19.32 26.86 5.68
C ASN A 451 -20.11 27.85 6.55
N VAL A 452 -21.12 27.34 7.23
CA VAL A 452 -21.94 28.06 8.20
C VAL A 452 -21.93 27.30 9.51
N GLY A 453 -21.70 27.97 10.62
CA GLY A 453 -21.75 27.39 11.95
C GLY A 453 -22.60 28.21 12.90
N LEU A 454 -23.28 27.54 13.83
CA LEU A 454 -24.06 28.17 14.90
C LEU A 454 -23.68 27.53 16.24
N GLN A 455 -23.44 28.34 17.27
CA GLN A 455 -23.37 27.93 18.67
C GLN A 455 -24.43 28.66 19.46
N SER A 456 -24.99 27.98 20.45
CA SER A 456 -25.69 28.62 21.56
C SER A 456 -25.38 27.87 22.84
N GLN A 457 -24.73 28.55 23.78
CA GLN A 457 -24.48 28.08 25.13
C GLN A 457 -25.48 28.76 26.08
N PHE A 458 -26.22 27.97 26.86
CA PHE A 458 -27.32 28.45 27.69
C PHE A 458 -27.55 27.57 28.93
N GLY A 459 -28.29 28.07 29.91
CA GLY A 459 -28.70 27.30 31.09
C GLY A 459 -27.57 27.00 32.08
N GLY A 460 -26.47 27.74 31.98
CA GLY A 460 -25.38 27.79 32.96
C GLY A 460 -25.00 29.25 33.25
N ASP A 461 -23.79 29.46 33.77
CA ASP A 461 -23.22 30.79 34.05
C ASP A 461 -22.72 31.50 32.78
N ILE A 462 -22.56 30.77 31.67
CA ILE A 462 -22.19 31.31 30.37
C ILE A 462 -23.42 31.31 29.45
N ASP A 463 -23.78 32.49 28.96
CA ASP A 463 -24.76 32.69 27.89
C ASP A 463 -24.05 33.30 26.67
N ASN A 464 -23.70 32.45 25.71
CA ASN A 464 -22.99 32.89 24.51
C ASN A 464 -23.57 32.20 23.29
N SER A 465 -24.10 32.99 22.37
CA SER A 465 -24.60 32.50 21.09
C SER A 465 -23.79 33.14 19.97
N SER A 466 -23.22 32.32 19.10
CA SER A 466 -22.36 32.77 18.01
C SER A 466 -22.75 32.15 16.67
N MET A 467 -22.51 32.90 15.60
CA MET A 467 -22.65 32.47 14.22
C MET A 467 -21.32 32.65 13.52
N THR A 468 -20.93 31.65 12.73
CA THR A 468 -19.73 31.69 11.89
C THR A 468 -20.10 31.50 10.43
N LEU A 469 -19.48 32.29 9.56
CA LEU A 469 -19.54 32.17 8.11
C LEU A 469 -18.12 32.04 7.59
N GLY A 470 -17.84 31.02 6.80
CA GLY A 470 -16.54 30.83 6.19
C GLY A 470 -16.64 30.49 4.71
N ALA A 471 -15.59 30.82 3.99
CA ALA A 471 -15.39 30.45 2.60
C ALA A 471 -13.95 30.00 2.41
N SER A 472 -13.73 28.96 1.62
CA SER A 472 -12.40 28.55 1.21
C SER A 472 -12.33 28.21 -0.27
N LYS A 473 -11.16 28.43 -0.86
CA LYS A 473 -10.87 28.19 -2.27
C LYS A 473 -9.49 27.59 -2.44
N SER A 474 -9.42 26.45 -3.12
CA SER A 474 -8.15 25.90 -3.61
C SER A 474 -7.74 26.58 -4.92
N PHE A 475 -6.43 26.70 -5.11
CA PHE A 475 -5.83 27.32 -6.29
C PHE A 475 -4.60 26.54 -6.77
N PHE A 476 -4.44 26.43 -8.10
CA PHE A 476 -3.32 25.78 -8.79
C PHE A 476 -2.98 24.35 -8.35
N ASN A 477 -3.91 23.65 -7.68
CA ASN A 477 -3.66 22.37 -7.00
C ASN A 477 -2.43 22.40 -6.07
N ARG A 478 -2.10 23.59 -5.55
CA ARG A 478 -0.90 23.85 -4.74
C ARG A 478 -1.16 24.73 -3.52
N GLY A 479 -2.38 25.23 -3.33
CA GLY A 479 -2.73 26.00 -2.15
C GLY A 479 -4.23 26.17 -1.94
N VAL A 480 -4.55 26.74 -0.78
CA VAL A 480 -5.88 27.05 -0.26
C VAL A 480 -5.83 28.42 0.38
N ILE A 481 -6.85 29.22 0.11
CA ILE A 481 -7.15 30.43 0.86
C ILE A 481 -8.49 30.24 1.58
N ASP A 482 -8.58 30.68 2.82
CA ASP A 482 -9.77 30.65 3.63
C ASP A 482 -10.02 32.01 4.32
N ALA A 483 -11.28 32.32 4.55
CA ALA A 483 -11.73 33.49 5.28
C ALA A 483 -12.95 33.11 6.12
N ASN A 484 -12.94 33.47 7.40
CA ASN A 484 -13.99 33.20 8.36
C ASN A 484 -14.38 34.50 9.06
N LEU A 485 -15.69 34.70 9.23
CA LEU A 485 -16.30 35.78 10.00
C LEU A 485 -17.11 35.15 11.13
N SER A 486 -16.99 35.67 12.35
CA SER A 486 -17.81 35.29 13.49
C SER A 486 -18.51 36.50 14.09
N TYR A 487 -19.70 36.25 14.64
CA TYR A 487 -20.50 37.23 15.36
C TYR A 487 -21.14 36.56 16.57
N ASN A 488 -21.15 37.21 17.72
CA ASN A 488 -21.81 36.68 18.92
C ASN A 488 -22.85 37.63 19.53
N ASN A 489 -23.64 37.10 20.47
CA ASN A 489 -24.67 37.82 21.23
C ASN A 489 -24.12 38.91 22.16
N SER A 490 -22.80 38.98 22.36
CA SER A 490 -22.10 40.08 23.04
C SER A 490 -21.66 41.18 22.07
N ASN A 491 -22.16 41.17 20.83
CA ASN A 491 -21.82 42.08 19.74
C ASN A 491 -20.33 42.09 19.37
N GLN A 492 -19.58 41.02 19.67
CA GLN A 492 -18.20 40.88 19.25
C GLN A 492 -18.15 40.33 17.83
N ILE A 493 -17.31 40.94 16.98
CA ILE A 493 -17.03 40.46 15.64
C ILE A 493 -15.62 39.87 15.62
N GLY A 494 -15.50 38.68 15.04
CA GLY A 494 -14.23 38.06 14.72
C GLY A 494 -14.04 37.91 13.22
N PHE A 495 -12.83 38.12 12.75
CA PHE A 495 -12.43 37.85 11.38
C PHE A 495 -11.12 37.08 11.39
N SER A 496 -11.00 36.06 10.55
CA SER A 496 -9.72 35.41 10.29
C SER A 496 -9.58 35.02 8.85
N SER A 497 -8.37 35.06 8.32
CA SER A 497 -8.05 34.56 7.00
C SER A 497 -6.74 33.79 7.01
N GLY A 498 -6.74 32.63 6.37
CA GLY A 498 -5.58 31.77 6.19
C GLY A 498 -5.21 31.63 4.72
N LEU A 499 -3.92 31.63 4.43
CA LEU A 499 -3.34 31.24 3.16
C LEU A 499 -2.39 30.07 3.41
N ARG A 500 -2.61 28.95 2.75
CA ARG A 500 -1.80 27.73 2.90
C ARG A 500 -1.42 27.20 1.54
N PHE A 501 -0.14 27.01 1.27
CA PHE A 501 0.32 26.51 -0.02
C PHE A 501 1.61 25.71 0.12
N SER A 502 1.93 24.93 -0.91
CA SER A 502 3.20 24.23 -1.00
C SER A 502 4.06 24.77 -2.14
N ALA A 503 5.32 25.08 -1.83
CA ALA A 503 6.32 25.52 -2.79
C ALA A 503 7.71 25.01 -2.36
N LEU A 504 8.53 24.59 -3.34
CA LEU A 504 9.92 24.15 -3.11
C LEU A 504 10.08 23.06 -2.03
N GLY A 505 9.11 22.14 -1.92
CA GLY A 505 9.13 21.07 -0.90
C GLY A 505 8.76 21.52 0.51
N GLN A 506 8.38 22.79 0.67
CA GLN A 506 7.91 23.39 1.92
C GLN A 506 6.39 23.59 1.86
N ALA A 507 5.71 23.39 2.98
CA ALA A 507 4.37 23.86 3.25
C ALA A 507 4.47 25.19 4.00
N ILE A 508 3.83 26.22 3.45
CA ILE A 508 3.84 27.58 3.98
C ILE A 508 2.41 27.92 4.37
N SER A 509 2.24 28.43 5.59
CA SER A 509 0.96 28.96 6.05
C SER A 509 1.13 30.39 6.55
N ALA A 510 0.21 31.27 6.18
CA ALA A 510 0.10 32.61 6.71
C ALA A 510 -1.33 32.80 7.22
N GLY A 511 -1.47 33.29 8.44
CA GLY A 511 -2.75 33.51 9.10
C GLY A 511 -2.86 34.92 9.65
N TYR A 512 -4.03 35.52 9.47
CA TYR A 512 -4.46 36.76 10.11
C TYR A 512 -5.72 36.50 10.92
N GLY A 513 -5.79 37.04 12.13
CA GLY A 513 -6.99 37.02 12.96
C GLY A 513 -7.19 38.36 13.65
N GLU A 514 -8.42 38.81 13.75
CA GLU A 514 -8.84 39.99 14.51
C GLU A 514 -10.13 39.64 15.24
N ASN A 515 -10.14 39.76 16.56
CA ASN A 515 -11.33 39.52 17.38
C ASN A 515 -11.56 40.71 18.30
N ASP A 516 -12.79 41.19 18.36
CA ASP A 516 -13.22 42.13 19.39
C ASP A 516 -13.31 41.41 20.74
N LEU A 517 -12.57 41.88 21.75
CA LEU A 517 -12.59 41.35 23.11
C LEU A 517 -13.74 41.95 23.93
N ASN A 518 -14.18 43.16 23.59
CA ASN A 518 -15.32 43.82 24.21
C ASN A 518 -15.90 44.86 23.26
N ALA A 519 -17.18 44.71 22.92
CA ALA A 519 -17.87 45.61 22.00
C ALA A 519 -17.99 47.04 22.55
N GLU A 520 -18.00 47.22 23.87
CA GLU A 520 -18.14 48.53 24.52
C GLU A 520 -16.83 49.31 24.65
N SER A 521 -15.67 48.64 24.69
CA SER A 521 -14.37 49.27 24.95
C SER A 521 -13.42 49.34 23.75
N ILE A 522 -13.84 48.91 22.55
CA ILE A 522 -13.00 48.84 21.32
C ILE A 522 -11.67 48.12 21.61
N ASP A 523 -11.71 47.09 22.46
CA ASP A 523 -10.55 46.27 22.73
C ASP A 523 -10.45 45.19 21.64
N ARG A 524 -9.36 45.21 20.87
CA ARG A 524 -9.16 44.31 19.73
C ARG A 524 -7.90 43.50 19.93
N ARG A 525 -8.03 42.20 19.70
CA ARG A 525 -6.89 41.29 19.65
C ARG A 525 -6.61 40.94 18.20
N ARG A 526 -5.41 41.24 17.73
CA ARG A 526 -4.92 40.85 16.40
C ARG A 526 -3.85 39.78 16.53
N SER A 527 -3.91 38.79 15.66
CA SER A 527 -2.91 37.73 15.55
C SER A 527 -2.42 37.62 14.12
N TYR A 528 -1.10 37.54 13.98
CA TYR A 528 -0.42 37.26 12.72
C TYR A 528 0.40 36.01 12.94
N ARG A 529 0.23 35.01 12.09
CA ARG A 529 0.96 33.74 12.17
C ARG A 529 1.60 33.44 10.82
N LEU A 530 2.84 33.01 10.84
CA LEU A 530 3.55 32.52 9.66
C LEU A 530 4.26 31.22 10.02
N THR A 531 3.95 30.14 9.29
CA THR A 531 4.56 28.84 9.51
C THR A 531 5.25 28.34 8.24
N PHE A 532 6.45 27.78 8.41
CA PHE A 532 7.21 27.09 7.37
C PHE A 532 7.54 25.68 7.85
N ASP A 533 6.93 24.68 7.21
CA ASP A 533 7.15 23.28 7.51
C ASP A 533 7.67 22.56 6.28
N GLY A 534 8.67 21.69 6.43
CA GLY A 534 9.08 20.82 5.34
C GLY A 534 10.50 20.32 5.52
N ASN A 535 11.16 19.96 4.41
CA ASN A 535 12.50 19.41 4.44
C ASN A 535 13.47 20.29 3.67
N ILE A 536 14.59 20.64 4.29
CA ILE A 536 15.72 21.22 3.57
C ILE A 536 16.72 20.11 3.27
N SER A 537 17.07 19.97 1.99
CA SER A 537 18.08 19.04 1.51
C SER A 537 19.20 19.82 0.85
N PRO A 538 20.20 20.29 1.61
CA PRO A 538 21.30 21.05 1.05
C PRO A 538 22.18 20.21 0.09
N PHE A 539 22.13 18.88 0.19
CA PHE A 539 22.75 17.89 -0.71
C PHE A 539 21.97 16.56 -0.62
N ASP A 540 22.08 15.69 -1.64
CA ASP A 540 21.23 14.50 -1.82
C ASP A 540 21.22 13.51 -0.64
N SER A 541 22.30 13.46 0.14
CA SER A 541 22.47 12.53 1.27
C SER A 541 21.94 13.06 2.60
N LEU A 542 21.56 14.34 2.68
CA LEU A 542 21.15 14.99 3.92
C LEU A 542 19.73 15.55 3.80
N ARG A 543 18.85 15.11 4.70
CA ARG A 543 17.47 15.60 4.78
C ARG A 543 17.21 16.15 6.18
N LEU A 544 16.87 17.42 6.25
CA LEU A 544 16.62 18.16 7.48
C LEU A 544 15.13 18.54 7.57
N PRO A 545 14.27 17.70 8.16
CA PRO A 545 12.91 18.12 8.48
C PRO A 545 12.95 19.30 9.45
N MET A 546 12.22 20.37 9.15
CA MET A 546 12.08 21.54 10.01
C MET A 546 10.64 22.04 10.08
N SER A 547 10.32 22.68 11.19
CA SER A 547 9.12 23.49 11.39
C SER A 547 9.52 24.80 12.04
N ASN A 548 9.06 25.93 11.49
CA ASN A 548 9.28 27.25 12.05
C ASN A 548 7.92 27.95 12.15
N GLU A 549 7.61 28.48 13.32
CA GLU A 549 6.40 29.28 13.55
C GLU A 549 6.79 30.64 14.11
N PHE A 550 6.29 31.68 13.47
CA PHE A 550 6.36 33.06 13.94
C PHE A 550 4.95 33.51 14.25
N GLN A 551 4.72 33.99 15.47
CA GLN A 551 3.44 34.52 15.89
C GLN A 551 3.62 35.91 16.51
N TRP A 552 2.84 36.86 16.03
CA TRP A 552 2.74 38.19 16.61
C TRP A 552 1.31 38.42 17.09
N LEU A 553 1.17 38.77 18.36
CA LEU A 553 -0.09 39.09 18.99
C LEU A 553 -0.09 40.55 19.44
N GLU A 554 -1.13 41.28 19.07
CA GLU A 554 -1.34 42.66 19.48
C GLU A 554 -2.68 42.75 20.22
N SER A 555 -2.70 43.43 21.37
CA SER A 555 -3.89 43.60 22.20
C SER A 555 -3.79 44.89 23.02
N SER A 556 -4.88 45.31 23.67
CA SER A 556 -4.86 46.45 24.60
C SER A 556 -3.92 46.29 25.78
N SER A 557 -3.64 45.04 26.20
CA SER A 557 -2.75 44.72 27.33
C SER A 557 -1.27 44.72 26.95
N GLY A 558 -0.93 44.75 25.65
CA GLY A 558 0.43 44.70 25.16
C GLY A 558 0.59 43.86 23.89
N ASN A 559 1.85 43.70 23.49
CA ASN A 559 2.25 42.91 22.33
C ASN A 559 3.05 41.69 22.77
N GLU A 560 2.87 40.58 22.07
CA GLU A 560 3.61 39.34 22.31
C GLU A 560 4.15 38.82 20.98
N PHE A 561 5.44 38.52 20.94
CA PHE A 561 6.10 37.85 19.83
C PHE A 561 6.56 36.47 20.29
N GLN A 562 6.21 35.46 19.51
CA GLN A 562 6.60 34.08 19.73
C GLN A 562 7.31 33.55 18.49
N TYR A 563 8.44 32.89 18.69
CA TYR A 563 9.17 32.15 17.67
C TYR A 563 9.45 30.74 18.16
N SER A 564 8.94 29.76 17.43
CA SER A 564 9.18 28.34 17.69
C SER A 564 9.90 27.71 16.50
N ASN A 565 10.96 26.98 16.77
CA ASN A 565 11.69 26.19 15.80
C ASN A 565 11.80 24.75 16.26
N SER A 566 11.60 23.83 15.33
CA SER A 566 11.91 22.41 15.51
C SER A 566 12.70 21.92 14.31
N LEU A 567 13.85 21.31 14.56
CA LEU A 567 14.78 20.81 13.55
C LEU A 567 15.13 19.36 13.84
N GLY A 568 14.97 18.49 12.86
CA GLY A 568 15.39 17.10 12.89
C GLY A 568 16.54 16.84 11.93
N LEU A 569 17.42 15.92 12.30
CA LEU A 569 18.50 15.40 11.46
C LEU A 569 18.62 13.89 11.69
N ARG A 570 18.51 13.10 10.63
CA ARG A 570 18.79 11.65 10.67
C ARG A 570 20.04 11.34 9.88
N PHE A 571 21.00 10.68 10.53
CA PHE A 571 22.24 10.25 9.89
C PHE A 571 22.63 8.84 10.38
N GLY A 572 22.56 7.87 9.46
CA GLY A 572 22.81 6.47 9.78
C GLY A 572 21.88 5.96 10.88
N ARG A 573 22.45 5.50 11.98
CA ARG A 573 21.72 4.99 13.16
C ARG A 573 21.31 6.07 14.16
N PHE A 574 21.73 7.32 13.93
CA PHE A 574 21.50 8.44 14.84
C PHE A 574 20.40 9.35 14.33
N SER A 575 19.61 9.86 15.28
CA SER A 575 18.64 10.93 15.05
C SER A 575 18.88 12.03 16.07
N LEU A 576 19.00 13.25 15.59
CA LEU A 576 19.19 14.47 16.34
C LEU A 576 17.93 15.32 16.18
N PHE A 577 17.41 15.83 17.29
CA PHE A 577 16.27 16.72 17.31
C PHE A 577 16.57 17.91 18.19
N ASN A 578 16.35 19.10 17.68
CA ASN A 578 16.47 20.34 18.43
C ASN A 578 15.15 21.11 18.36
N ASN A 579 14.73 21.64 19.50
CA ASN A 579 13.61 22.56 19.59
C ASN A 579 14.05 23.84 20.30
N ILE A 580 13.54 24.97 19.85
CA ILE A 580 13.78 26.29 20.42
C ILE A 580 12.45 27.02 20.46
N ASP A 581 12.13 27.59 21.61
CA ASP A 581 10.95 28.42 21.83
C ASP A 581 11.41 29.73 22.45
N TYR A 582 11.10 30.84 21.77
CA TYR A 582 11.41 32.19 22.20
C TYR A 582 10.12 32.98 22.31
N THR A 583 9.91 33.59 23.47
CA THR A 583 8.75 34.45 23.72
C THR A 583 9.23 35.80 24.21
N GLU A 584 8.72 36.88 23.63
CA GLU A 584 8.88 38.25 24.10
C GLU A 584 7.50 38.87 24.35
N VAL A 585 7.24 39.28 25.59
CA VAL A 585 6.02 39.96 26.01
C VAL A 585 6.34 41.39 26.38
N ARG A 586 5.69 42.34 25.70
CA ARG A 586 5.74 43.77 26.01
C ARG A 586 4.39 44.24 26.52
N ASN A 587 4.30 44.49 27.82
CA ASN A 587 3.06 44.93 28.46
C ASN A 587 2.72 46.38 28.11
N ALA A 588 1.47 46.78 28.34
CA ALA A 588 0.97 48.15 28.13
C ALA A 588 1.79 49.24 28.86
N ASN A 589 2.43 48.89 29.99
CA ASN A 589 3.30 49.79 30.75
C ASN A 589 4.71 49.96 30.15
N GLY A 590 5.01 49.29 29.03
CA GLY A 590 6.30 49.36 28.33
C GLY A 590 7.36 48.38 28.83
N ASN A 591 7.11 47.62 29.90
CA ASN A 591 8.00 46.57 30.38
C ASN A 591 8.07 45.42 29.38
N THR A 592 9.28 44.93 29.11
CA THR A 592 9.54 43.81 28.20
C THR A 592 10.11 42.64 28.98
N PHE A 593 9.53 41.46 28.80
CA PHE A 593 10.00 40.19 29.35
C PHE A 593 10.27 39.26 28.19
N ASN A 594 11.42 38.59 28.20
CA ASN A 594 11.76 37.60 27.20
C ASN A 594 12.24 36.32 27.86
N GLU A 595 12.00 35.20 27.18
CA GLU A 595 12.44 33.89 27.61
C GLU A 595 12.81 33.06 26.38
N LEU A 596 14.01 32.49 26.39
CA LEU A 596 14.42 31.47 25.43
C LEU A 596 14.56 30.11 26.12
N ASN A 597 13.82 29.13 25.63
CA ASN A 597 13.93 27.74 26.03
C ASN A 597 14.34 26.87 24.84
N GLY A 598 15.13 25.84 25.10
CA GLY A 598 15.47 24.89 24.06
C GLY A 598 15.80 23.50 24.58
N GLY A 599 15.71 22.53 23.68
CA GLY A 599 16.00 21.13 23.93
C GLY A 599 16.83 20.54 22.82
N LEU A 600 17.83 19.73 23.16
CA LEU A 600 18.57 18.90 22.21
C LEU A 600 18.40 17.44 22.63
N ASN A 601 17.86 16.63 21.73
CA ASN A 601 17.72 15.18 21.89
C ASN A 601 18.58 14.46 20.86
N VAL A 602 19.37 13.50 21.31
CA VAL A 602 20.13 12.58 20.47
C VAL A 602 19.61 11.19 20.76
N GLN A 603 19.23 10.44 19.73
CA GLN A 603 18.82 9.05 19.89
C GLN A 603 19.47 8.16 18.84
N ALA A 604 19.67 6.89 19.18
CA ALA A 604 20.27 5.92 18.29
C ALA A 604 19.70 4.53 18.48
N ASN A 605 19.63 3.76 17.39
CA ASN A 605 19.19 2.37 17.41
C ASN A 605 20.29 1.44 16.88
N PHE A 606 20.67 0.46 17.71
CA PHE A 606 21.66 -0.57 17.43
C PHE A 606 21.00 -1.96 17.52
N GLY A 607 20.00 -2.20 16.67
CA GLY A 607 19.29 -3.48 16.60
C GLY A 607 18.42 -3.71 17.84
N THR A 608 18.95 -4.43 18.82
CA THR A 608 18.26 -4.72 20.09
C THR A 608 18.41 -3.61 21.13
N VAL A 609 19.33 -2.65 20.93
CA VAL A 609 19.60 -1.58 21.89
C VAL A 609 19.19 -0.22 21.32
N PHE A 610 18.34 0.49 22.04
CA PHE A 610 17.95 1.87 21.73
C PHE A 610 18.42 2.81 22.86
N GLY A 611 19.07 3.91 22.51
CA GLY A 611 19.52 4.91 23.47
C GLY A 611 19.01 6.30 23.13
N ARG A 612 18.70 7.11 24.15
CA ARG A 612 18.35 8.53 24.02
C ARG A 612 19.10 9.36 25.06
N LEU A 613 19.60 10.52 24.66
CA LEU A 613 20.19 11.54 25.51
C LEU A 613 19.47 12.85 25.23
N GLY A 614 19.09 13.58 26.28
CA GLY A 614 18.38 14.83 26.21
C GLY A 614 19.04 15.90 27.06
N VAL A 615 19.14 17.11 26.53
CA VAL A 615 19.62 18.30 27.25
C VAL A 615 18.60 19.41 27.07
N SER A 616 18.07 19.94 28.17
CA SER A 616 17.24 21.15 28.16
C SER A 616 18.08 22.33 28.61
N TYR A 617 17.90 23.48 27.96
CA TYR A 617 18.64 24.70 28.25
C TYR A 617 17.72 25.93 28.20
N SER A 618 18.05 26.93 29.01
CA SER A 618 17.39 28.23 29.09
C SER A 618 18.44 29.28 29.45
N PRO A 619 18.93 30.09 28.50
CA PRO A 619 20.01 31.05 28.74
C PRO A 619 19.68 32.11 29.79
N ASP A 620 18.40 32.46 29.94
CA ASP A 620 17.90 33.48 30.86
C ASP A 620 17.64 32.94 32.28
N ALA A 621 17.75 31.62 32.47
CA ALA A 621 17.59 30.97 33.77
C ALA A 621 18.86 31.06 34.66
N LEU A 622 18.70 30.82 35.97
CA LEU A 622 19.81 30.76 36.95
C LEU A 622 20.93 29.79 36.54
N LYS A 623 20.60 28.75 35.76
CA LYS A 623 21.54 27.82 35.13
C LYS A 623 21.15 27.63 33.67
N THR A 624 22.11 27.83 32.77
CA THR A 624 21.90 27.70 31.31
C THR A 624 21.42 26.31 30.91
N ILE A 625 21.90 25.24 31.57
CA ILE A 625 21.35 23.89 31.41
C ILE A 625 20.35 23.66 32.53
N THR A 626 19.12 23.33 32.17
CA THR A 626 18.00 23.15 33.09
C THR A 626 17.76 21.67 33.40
N SER A 627 17.95 20.76 32.44
CA SER A 627 17.88 19.32 32.71
C SER A 627 18.79 18.48 31.80
N LEU A 628 19.26 17.35 32.33
CA LEU A 628 19.93 16.29 31.58
C LEU A 628 19.13 15.01 31.72
N ARG A 629 18.91 14.28 30.62
CA ARG A 629 18.19 13.01 30.60
C ARG A 629 18.96 12.00 29.77
N GLY A 630 18.96 10.74 30.19
CA GLY A 630 19.52 9.63 29.44
C GLY A 630 18.69 8.38 29.64
N SER A 631 18.45 7.65 28.56
CA SER A 631 17.78 6.36 28.59
C SER A 631 18.45 5.34 27.69
N LEU A 632 18.44 4.09 28.14
CA LEU A 632 18.91 2.92 27.41
C LEU A 632 17.86 1.82 27.52
N ASN A 633 17.40 1.32 26.38
CA ASN A 633 16.43 0.25 26.27
C ASN A 633 17.05 -0.92 25.52
N PHE A 634 16.88 -2.12 26.07
CA PHE A 634 17.38 -3.37 25.53
C PHE A 634 16.18 -4.30 25.28
N ASN A 635 16.04 -4.78 24.05
CA ASN A 635 14.99 -5.71 23.64
C ASN A 635 15.62 -7.07 23.31
N PHE A 636 15.36 -8.09 24.13
CA PHE A 636 15.85 -9.45 23.88
C PHE A 636 14.70 -10.33 23.38
N GLY A 637 14.75 -10.66 22.08
CA GLY A 637 13.64 -11.32 21.40
C GLY A 637 12.36 -10.48 21.45
N ASN A 638 11.20 -11.14 21.33
CA ASN A 638 9.90 -10.46 21.33
C ASN A 638 9.31 -10.26 22.74
N ASN A 639 9.87 -10.93 23.74
CA ASN A 639 9.20 -11.11 25.03
C ASN A 639 9.86 -10.30 26.16
N TYR A 640 11.17 -10.03 26.10
CA TYR A 640 11.89 -9.38 27.21
C TYR A 640 12.34 -7.96 26.84
N ARG A 641 12.10 -7.02 27.75
CA ARG A 641 12.60 -5.64 27.65
C ARG A 641 13.25 -5.21 28.94
N PHE A 642 14.38 -4.53 28.84
CA PHE A 642 15.06 -3.92 29.98
C PHE A 642 15.31 -2.46 29.66
N GLY A 643 15.06 -1.58 30.63
CA GLY A 643 15.24 -0.14 30.48
C GLY A 643 16.05 0.43 31.64
N ILE A 644 16.87 1.43 31.35
CA ILE A 644 17.57 2.26 32.32
C ILE A 644 17.27 3.70 31.95
N ASP A 645 16.65 4.44 32.86
CA ASP A 645 16.45 5.89 32.70
C ASP A 645 17.15 6.63 33.82
N SER A 646 17.74 7.78 33.51
CA SER A 646 18.29 8.70 34.49
C SER A 646 18.08 10.14 34.04
N ALA A 647 17.65 10.99 34.96
CA ALA A 647 17.43 12.40 34.73
C ALA A 647 17.95 13.23 35.89
N LYS A 648 18.54 14.39 35.59
CA LYS A 648 18.95 15.38 36.58
C LYS A 648 18.38 16.73 36.23
N ASP A 649 17.54 17.24 37.10
CA ASP A 649 17.09 18.62 37.08
C ASP A 649 18.17 19.49 37.73
N MET A 650 18.71 20.42 36.95
CA MET A 650 19.78 21.30 37.42
C MET A 650 19.25 22.45 38.27
N ILE A 651 17.99 22.84 38.10
CA ILE A 651 17.35 23.93 38.84
C ILE A 651 17.02 23.45 40.24
N SER A 652 16.25 22.35 40.37
CA SER A 652 15.88 21.79 41.67
C SER A 652 17.01 20.96 42.31
N GLY A 653 17.98 20.51 41.50
CA GLY A 653 19.05 19.60 41.93
C GLY A 653 18.61 18.14 42.03
N ASN A 654 17.34 17.84 41.76
CA ASN A 654 16.79 16.50 41.90
C ASN A 654 17.37 15.55 40.83
N THR A 655 17.81 14.38 41.26
CA THR A 655 18.23 13.29 40.39
C THR A 655 17.22 12.16 40.49
N PHE A 656 16.73 11.70 39.35
CA PHE A 656 15.83 10.56 39.20
C PHE A 656 16.56 9.45 38.43
N SER A 657 16.46 8.21 38.86
CA SER A 657 16.97 7.05 38.10
C SER A 657 16.02 5.88 38.24
N SER A 658 15.79 5.13 37.17
CA SER A 658 14.94 3.94 37.20
C SER A 658 15.49 2.79 36.38
N LEU A 659 15.28 1.59 36.89
CA LEU A 659 15.42 0.34 36.17
C LEU A 659 14.03 -0.16 35.80
N ILE A 660 13.91 -0.66 34.58
CA ILE A 660 12.65 -1.16 34.04
C ILE A 660 12.86 -2.58 33.53
N PHE A 661 11.92 -3.47 33.85
CA PHE A 661 11.82 -4.82 33.32
C PHE A 661 10.45 -5.02 32.69
N GLY A 662 10.39 -5.64 31.52
CA GLY A 662 9.17 -6.00 30.83
C GLY A 662 9.21 -7.44 30.33
N TYR A 663 8.11 -8.16 30.54
CA TYR A 663 7.90 -9.51 30.05
C TYR A 663 6.54 -9.62 29.35
N SER A 664 6.54 -10.01 28.07
CA SER A 664 5.32 -10.16 27.25
C SER A 664 5.13 -11.62 26.88
N LEU A 665 4.05 -12.23 27.36
CA LEU A 665 3.52 -13.50 26.86
C LEU A 665 2.47 -13.20 25.77
N PRO A 666 2.01 -14.19 24.98
CA PRO A 666 0.92 -13.99 24.01
C PRO A 666 -0.37 -13.47 24.65
N ASN A 667 -0.66 -13.88 25.89
CA ASN A 667 -1.93 -13.63 26.58
C ASN A 667 -1.86 -12.53 27.66
N ILE A 668 -0.68 -12.23 28.21
CA ILE A 668 -0.53 -11.21 29.25
C ILE A 668 0.83 -10.53 29.17
N ARG A 669 0.89 -9.25 29.52
CA ARG A 669 2.12 -8.47 29.65
C ARG A 669 2.32 -8.01 31.08
N PHE A 670 3.50 -8.27 31.61
CA PHE A 670 3.96 -7.81 32.91
C PHE A 670 5.10 -6.81 32.74
N SER A 671 5.18 -5.84 33.64
CA SER A 671 6.36 -4.98 33.72
C SER A 671 6.56 -4.42 35.13
N GLY A 672 7.81 -4.25 35.50
CA GLY A 672 8.25 -3.71 36.79
C GLY A 672 9.17 -2.51 36.59
N ARG A 673 9.11 -1.56 37.52
CA ARG A 673 9.99 -0.39 37.59
C ARG A 673 10.52 -0.25 39.00
N LEU A 674 11.82 -0.12 39.15
CA LEU A 674 12.47 0.27 40.40
C LEU A 674 13.09 1.64 40.19
N GLY A 675 12.50 2.66 40.79
CA GLY A 675 12.95 4.04 40.74
C GLY A 675 13.63 4.49 42.03
N HIS A 676 14.49 5.49 41.91
CA HIS A 676 15.04 6.26 43.02
C HIS A 676 15.11 7.73 42.63
N SER A 677 14.57 8.59 43.49
CA SER A 677 14.69 10.03 43.39
C SER A 677 15.39 10.58 44.64
N SER A 678 16.33 11.50 44.45
CA SER A 678 16.98 12.18 45.58
C SER A 678 16.01 12.98 46.46
N SER A 679 14.84 13.36 45.94
CA SER A 679 13.81 14.07 46.72
C SER A 679 12.75 13.16 47.34
N THR A 680 12.41 12.04 46.71
CA THR A 680 11.28 11.18 47.14
C THR A 680 11.67 9.75 47.54
N GLY A 681 12.96 9.41 47.56
CA GLY A 681 13.45 8.08 47.90
C GLY A 681 13.16 7.03 46.82
N PHE A 682 13.09 5.77 47.21
CA PHE A 682 12.80 4.65 46.30
C PHE A 682 11.31 4.53 45.94
N ASP A 683 11.05 4.07 44.72
CA ASP A 683 9.73 3.67 44.25
C ASP A 683 9.78 2.31 43.54
N LEU A 684 8.74 1.49 43.74
CA LEU A 684 8.57 0.21 43.06
C LEU A 684 7.21 0.18 42.37
N GLY A 685 7.20 0.14 41.04
CA GLY A 685 6.01 0.02 40.21
C GLY A 685 5.87 -1.37 39.59
N LEU A 686 4.67 -1.94 39.60
CA LEU A 686 4.30 -3.20 38.93
C LEU A 686 3.09 -2.97 38.02
N ASN A 687 3.08 -3.55 36.83
CA ASN A 687 1.99 -3.44 35.86
C ASN A 687 1.64 -4.81 35.29
N ALA A 688 0.35 -5.05 35.07
CA ALA A 688 -0.16 -6.15 34.27
C ALA A 688 -1.18 -5.63 33.26
N SER A 689 -1.12 -6.10 32.02
CA SER A 689 -2.10 -5.77 30.98
C SER A 689 -2.44 -6.97 30.12
N PHE A 690 -3.72 -7.12 29.81
CA PHE A 690 -4.28 -8.15 28.95
C PHE A 690 -5.62 -7.70 28.38
N SER A 691 -6.04 -8.32 27.29
CA SER A 691 -7.33 -8.15 26.63
C SER A 691 -8.06 -9.48 26.69
N LEU A 692 -9.37 -9.42 26.87
CA LEU A 692 -10.30 -10.53 26.74
C LEU A 692 -11.24 -10.23 25.57
N SER A 693 -11.33 -11.13 24.62
CA SER A 693 -12.34 -11.08 23.55
C SER A 693 -13.21 -12.32 23.66
N GLY A 694 -14.50 -12.11 23.94
CA GLY A 694 -15.50 -13.16 23.82
C GLY A 694 -15.87 -13.38 22.36
N HIS A 695 -16.35 -14.57 22.05
CA HIS A 695 -16.99 -14.91 20.80
C HIS A 695 -18.51 -15.09 21.02
N ASP A 696 -19.29 -15.18 19.94
CA ASP A 696 -20.75 -15.32 19.97
C ASP A 696 -21.18 -16.62 20.70
N ALA A 697 -22.47 -16.73 21.08
CA ALA A 697 -23.05 -17.92 21.69
C ALA A 697 -22.81 -19.21 20.88
N LYS A 698 -22.57 -19.09 19.56
CA LYS A 698 -22.22 -20.18 18.65
C LYS A 698 -20.77 -20.68 18.80
N TYR A 699 -19.88 -19.88 19.42
CA TYR A 699 -18.47 -20.21 19.69
C TYR A 699 -18.08 -19.74 21.09
N PRO A 700 -18.29 -20.53 22.16
CA PRO A 700 -18.11 -20.05 23.53
C PRO A 700 -16.64 -20.04 23.98
N HIS A 701 -15.77 -19.33 23.27
CA HIS A 701 -14.35 -19.21 23.60
C HIS A 701 -13.98 -17.77 23.98
N ILE A 702 -13.32 -17.62 25.13
CA ILE A 702 -12.71 -16.35 25.55
C ILE A 702 -11.25 -16.40 25.13
N GLU A 703 -10.90 -15.56 24.16
CA GLU A 703 -9.52 -15.39 23.74
C GLU A 703 -8.85 -14.33 24.60
N GLN A 704 -7.61 -14.63 25.02
CA GLN A 704 -6.81 -13.76 25.84
C GLN A 704 -5.60 -13.26 25.05
N SER A 705 -5.38 -11.95 25.02
CA SER A 705 -4.26 -11.34 24.30
C SER A 705 -3.50 -10.35 25.17
N ALA A 706 -2.18 -10.29 25.04
CA ALA A 706 -1.35 -9.26 25.66
C ALA A 706 -1.41 -7.90 24.94
N LEU A 707 -2.19 -7.82 23.86
CA LEU A 707 -2.37 -6.62 23.05
C LEU A 707 -3.77 -6.05 23.30
N SER A 708 -3.84 -4.73 23.45
CA SER A 708 -5.11 -4.01 23.56
C SER A 708 -5.79 -3.96 22.19
N SER A 709 -7.09 -4.22 22.20
CA SER A 709 -7.87 -4.57 21.01
C SER A 709 -9.25 -3.89 20.97
N SER A 710 -9.70 -3.26 22.06
CA SER A 710 -11.04 -2.62 22.16
C SER A 710 -11.30 -1.53 21.11
N SER A 711 -10.25 -0.87 20.61
CA SER A 711 -10.31 0.17 19.57
C SER A 711 -10.24 -0.36 18.14
N SER A 712 -10.26 -1.68 17.95
CA SER A 712 -10.09 -2.35 16.65
C SER A 712 -11.10 -3.48 16.44
N GLY A 713 -11.35 -3.84 15.19
CA GLY A 713 -12.21 -4.98 14.85
C GLY A 713 -11.45 -6.29 14.83
N HIS A 714 -12.15 -7.39 15.04
CA HIS A 714 -11.64 -8.76 14.96
C HIS A 714 -12.53 -9.53 13.98
N LEU A 715 -11.95 -10.50 13.26
CA LEU A 715 -12.70 -11.38 12.38
C LEU A 715 -12.26 -12.82 12.65
N ALA A 716 -13.19 -13.65 13.12
CA ALA A 716 -13.03 -15.08 13.21
C ALA A 716 -13.49 -15.72 11.90
N VAL A 717 -12.57 -16.34 11.16
CA VAL A 717 -12.87 -17.01 9.89
C VAL A 717 -12.82 -18.51 10.10
N ARG A 718 -13.98 -19.17 10.02
CA ARG A 718 -14.07 -20.63 10.06
C ARG A 718 -13.95 -21.17 8.64
N VAL A 719 -12.93 -21.98 8.41
CA VAL A 719 -12.73 -22.68 7.14
C VAL A 719 -13.14 -24.13 7.32
N PHE A 720 -14.00 -24.61 6.44
CA PHE A 720 -14.52 -25.97 6.48
C PHE A 720 -14.67 -26.53 5.08
N PHE A 721 -14.55 -27.84 4.99
CA PHE A 721 -14.89 -28.61 3.81
C PHE A 721 -16.40 -28.85 3.82
N ASP A 722 -17.09 -28.15 2.91
CA ASP A 722 -18.52 -28.25 2.65
C ASP A 722 -18.78 -29.45 1.74
N LYS A 723 -19.43 -30.48 2.30
CA LYS A 723 -19.64 -31.75 1.59
C LYS A 723 -20.89 -31.74 0.72
N ASN A 724 -21.88 -30.92 1.04
CA ASN A 724 -23.18 -30.91 0.36
C ASN A 724 -23.35 -29.71 -0.59
N LEU A 725 -22.36 -28.81 -0.64
CA LEU A 725 -22.27 -27.64 -1.51
C LEU A 725 -23.36 -26.58 -1.24
N ASP A 726 -23.87 -26.51 -0.01
CA ASP A 726 -24.89 -25.52 0.38
C ASP A 726 -24.30 -24.19 0.90
N GLY A 727 -22.98 -24.15 1.15
CA GLY A 727 -22.24 -23.00 1.65
C GLY A 727 -22.46 -22.69 3.13
N ILE A 728 -23.16 -23.54 3.87
CA ILE A 728 -23.53 -23.38 5.27
C ILE A 728 -22.85 -24.49 6.07
N PHE A 729 -22.11 -24.10 7.11
CA PHE A 729 -21.47 -25.11 7.95
C PHE A 729 -22.49 -25.91 8.77
N ASP A 730 -22.51 -27.23 8.58
CA ASP A 730 -23.21 -28.22 9.41
C ASP A 730 -22.21 -29.03 10.25
N GLU A 731 -22.37 -29.03 11.58
CA GLU A 731 -21.49 -29.78 12.49
C GLU A 731 -21.57 -31.31 12.33
N GLU A 732 -22.70 -31.85 11.85
CA GLU A 732 -22.88 -33.29 11.68
C GLU A 732 -22.30 -33.79 10.34
N GLU A 733 -22.28 -32.94 9.32
CA GLU A 733 -21.90 -33.31 7.95
C GLU A 733 -20.50 -32.81 7.57
N ASP A 734 -20.18 -31.55 7.84
CA ASP A 734 -18.97 -30.90 7.34
C ASP A 734 -17.72 -31.19 8.17
N THR A 735 -16.56 -30.76 7.67
CA THR A 735 -15.29 -30.96 8.37
C THR A 735 -14.48 -29.70 8.41
N VAL A 736 -14.16 -29.22 9.61
CA VAL A 736 -13.31 -28.04 9.82
C VAL A 736 -11.88 -28.29 9.32
N LEU A 737 -11.26 -27.27 8.72
CA LEU A 737 -9.94 -27.39 8.11
C LEU A 737 -8.88 -26.61 8.91
N PRO A 738 -7.97 -27.29 9.63
CA PRO A 738 -6.89 -26.63 10.38
C PRO A 738 -5.70 -26.23 9.48
N ASN A 739 -4.88 -25.29 9.96
CA ASN A 739 -3.66 -24.79 9.32
C ASN A 739 -3.84 -24.08 7.95
N VAL A 740 -5.07 -23.73 7.57
CA VAL A 740 -5.38 -22.93 6.37
C VAL A 740 -5.09 -21.46 6.66
N GLU A 741 -4.29 -20.81 5.82
CA GLU A 741 -3.94 -19.39 5.95
C GLU A 741 -5.03 -18.50 5.35
N VAL A 742 -5.60 -17.65 6.19
CA VAL A 742 -6.57 -16.61 5.84
C VAL A 742 -5.87 -15.26 5.79
N GLN A 743 -6.17 -14.44 4.80
CA GLN A 743 -5.52 -13.14 4.59
C GLN A 743 -6.55 -12.00 4.51
N ALA A 744 -6.29 -10.90 5.24
CA ALA A 744 -6.91 -9.60 5.02
C ALA A 744 -5.97 -8.72 4.20
N VAL A 745 -6.22 -8.66 2.89
CA VAL A 745 -5.28 -8.17 1.87
C VAL A 745 -4.89 -6.71 2.10
N GLN A 746 -5.86 -5.83 2.37
CA GLN A 746 -5.64 -4.39 2.54
C GLN A 746 -5.01 -4.06 3.89
N PHE A 747 -5.18 -4.93 4.89
CA PHE A 747 -4.62 -4.75 6.22
C PHE A 747 -3.23 -5.39 6.38
N PHE A 748 -2.77 -6.15 5.38
CA PHE A 748 -1.54 -6.95 5.45
C PHE A 748 -1.53 -7.85 6.69
N ARG A 749 -2.69 -8.40 7.04
CA ARG A 749 -2.87 -9.35 8.14
C ARG A 749 -3.12 -10.74 7.57
N LYS A 750 -2.56 -11.75 8.23
CA LYS A 750 -2.83 -13.14 7.92
C LYS A 750 -2.77 -13.96 9.19
N GLU A 751 -3.56 -15.02 9.24
CA GLU A 751 -3.58 -15.96 10.36
C GLU A 751 -3.93 -17.35 9.85
N LYS A 752 -3.45 -18.39 10.55
CA LYS A 752 -3.80 -19.78 10.22
C LYS A 752 -4.95 -20.29 11.06
N THR A 753 -5.78 -21.16 10.50
CA THR A 753 -6.84 -21.81 11.25
C THR A 753 -6.27 -22.74 12.32
N ASN A 754 -6.89 -22.72 13.51
CA ASN A 754 -6.56 -23.61 14.62
C ASN A 754 -7.14 -25.02 14.38
N PHE A 755 -7.07 -25.91 15.39
CA PHE A 755 -7.62 -27.27 15.31
C PHE A 755 -9.15 -27.33 15.15
N GLU A 756 -9.85 -26.23 15.44
CA GLU A 756 -11.30 -26.06 15.23
C GLU A 756 -11.61 -25.45 13.86
N GLY A 757 -10.59 -25.27 13.01
CA GLY A 757 -10.72 -24.64 11.69
C GLY A 757 -10.96 -23.13 11.71
N VAL A 758 -10.68 -22.45 12.83
CA VAL A 758 -10.92 -21.00 12.97
C VAL A 758 -9.61 -20.21 12.96
N ALA A 759 -9.51 -19.22 12.08
CA ALA A 759 -8.42 -18.22 12.05
C ALA A 759 -8.93 -16.89 12.61
N LEU A 760 -8.30 -16.39 13.67
CA LEU A 760 -8.69 -15.13 14.31
C LEU A 760 -7.82 -13.97 13.84
N LEU A 761 -8.33 -13.18 12.90
CA LEU A 761 -7.69 -11.96 12.42
C LEU A 761 -7.93 -10.82 13.43
N GLN A 762 -6.91 -10.52 14.24
CA GLN A 762 -6.99 -9.50 15.28
C GLN A 762 -6.53 -8.11 14.80
N ARG A 763 -7.03 -7.06 15.48
CA ARG A 763 -6.60 -5.66 15.30
C ARG A 763 -6.79 -5.12 13.88
N LEU A 764 -7.93 -5.42 13.29
CA LEU A 764 -8.36 -4.84 12.02
C LEU A 764 -8.71 -3.36 12.22
N PRO A 765 -8.16 -2.42 11.42
CA PRO A 765 -8.46 -1.01 11.54
C PRO A 765 -9.96 -0.73 11.37
N SER A 766 -10.56 -0.03 12.34
CA SER A 766 -11.98 0.33 12.30
C SER A 766 -12.33 1.22 11.10
N GLN A 767 -13.54 1.04 10.57
CA GLN A 767 -14.12 1.76 9.42
C GLN A 767 -13.32 1.64 8.12
N ARG A 768 -12.46 0.62 8.02
CA ARG A 768 -11.78 0.28 6.77
C ARG A 768 -12.27 -1.06 6.26
N THR A 769 -12.26 -1.19 4.95
CA THR A 769 -12.68 -2.41 4.24
C THR A 769 -11.45 -3.18 3.78
N SER A 770 -11.48 -4.50 3.94
CA SER A 770 -10.47 -5.41 3.41
C SER A 770 -11.13 -6.64 2.80
N ASP A 771 -10.58 -7.10 1.70
CA ASP A 771 -10.84 -8.42 1.12
C ASP A 771 -10.25 -9.48 2.05
N ILE A 772 -11.07 -10.49 2.33
CA ILE A 772 -10.75 -11.67 3.09
C ILE A 772 -10.69 -12.83 2.10
N ILE A 773 -9.52 -13.43 1.96
CA ILE A 773 -9.24 -14.51 1.00
C ILE A 773 -8.49 -15.66 1.69
N LEU A 774 -8.60 -16.85 1.13
CA LEU A 774 -7.80 -18.01 1.53
C LEU A 774 -6.55 -18.11 0.66
N ASN A 775 -5.43 -18.48 1.27
CA ASN A 775 -4.26 -18.93 0.54
C ASN A 775 -4.46 -20.40 0.11
N ARG A 776 -4.68 -20.64 -1.18
CA ARG A 776 -4.93 -21.97 -1.73
C ARG A 776 -3.79 -22.96 -1.43
N ASP A 777 -2.54 -22.50 -1.41
CA ASP A 777 -1.37 -23.36 -1.14
C ASP A 777 -1.33 -23.91 0.29
N SER A 778 -2.18 -23.37 1.18
CA SER A 778 -2.30 -23.84 2.57
C SER A 778 -3.41 -24.85 2.80
N LEU A 779 -4.21 -25.16 1.77
CA LEU A 779 -5.23 -26.21 1.85
C LEU A 779 -4.57 -27.59 1.94
N PRO A 780 -5.19 -28.55 2.66
CA PRO A 780 -4.58 -29.86 2.89
C PRO A 780 -4.49 -30.72 1.63
N GLU A 781 -5.32 -30.46 0.62
CA GLU A 781 -5.38 -31.20 -0.63
C GLU A 781 -5.46 -30.24 -1.83
N SER A 782 -4.84 -30.59 -2.95
CA SER A 782 -4.75 -29.73 -4.15
C SER A 782 -6.07 -29.55 -4.89
N PHE A 783 -6.98 -30.52 -4.80
CA PHE A 783 -8.33 -30.45 -5.39
C PHE A 783 -9.31 -29.62 -4.56
N LEU A 784 -8.94 -29.24 -3.33
CA LEU A 784 -9.78 -28.36 -2.54
C LEU A 784 -9.62 -26.92 -3.03
N VAL A 785 -10.75 -26.27 -3.29
CA VAL A 785 -10.79 -24.87 -3.69
C VAL A 785 -11.82 -24.10 -2.86
N PRO A 786 -11.59 -22.80 -2.63
CA PRO A 786 -12.60 -21.93 -2.05
C PRO A 786 -13.89 -21.95 -2.89
N PHE A 787 -15.05 -22.21 -2.28
CA PHE A 787 -16.34 -22.16 -2.97
C PHE A 787 -16.72 -20.71 -3.36
N ILE A 788 -16.22 -19.75 -2.59
CA ILE A 788 -16.27 -18.32 -2.88
C ILE A 788 -14.84 -17.77 -3.03
N GLU A 789 -14.60 -16.89 -4.01
CA GLU A 789 -13.27 -16.30 -4.23
C GLU A 789 -12.77 -15.45 -3.05
N GLY A 790 -13.71 -14.83 -2.33
CA GLY A 790 -13.46 -13.97 -1.17
C GLY A 790 -14.61 -13.03 -0.91
N VAL A 791 -14.52 -12.28 0.19
CA VAL A 791 -15.50 -11.25 0.56
C VAL A 791 -14.79 -10.01 1.08
N SER A 792 -15.34 -8.83 0.81
CA SER A 792 -14.87 -7.61 1.46
C SER A 792 -15.65 -7.37 2.74
N ILE A 793 -14.95 -7.17 3.85
CA ILE A 793 -15.55 -6.89 5.16
C ILE A 793 -15.05 -5.54 5.65
N THR A 794 -15.97 -4.74 6.21
CA THR A 794 -15.64 -3.48 6.88
C THR A 794 -15.55 -3.70 8.39
N ALA A 795 -14.34 -3.61 8.94
CA ALA A 795 -14.12 -3.85 10.35
C ALA A 795 -14.69 -2.71 11.21
N ARG A 796 -15.33 -3.05 12.34
CA ARG A 796 -15.82 -2.08 13.34
C ARG A 796 -15.05 -2.26 14.65
N ALA A 797 -14.67 -1.16 15.30
CA ALA A 797 -14.01 -1.19 16.61
C ALA A 797 -14.85 -2.01 17.60
N GLY A 798 -14.24 -2.90 18.38
CA GLY A 798 -14.94 -3.67 19.41
C GLY A 798 -15.81 -4.83 18.91
N LEU A 799 -16.01 -4.97 17.59
CA LEU A 799 -16.75 -6.08 17.01
C LEU A 799 -15.81 -7.28 16.78
N VAL A 800 -16.21 -8.44 17.27
CA VAL A 800 -15.68 -9.74 16.83
C VAL A 800 -16.67 -10.29 15.82
N ASP A 801 -16.34 -10.12 14.55
CA ASP A 801 -17.15 -10.57 13.42
C ASP A 801 -16.84 -12.03 13.08
N PHE A 802 -17.76 -12.71 12.41
CA PHE A 802 -17.63 -14.12 12.04
C PHE A 802 -17.82 -14.30 10.54
N LEU A 803 -16.97 -15.10 9.91
CA LEU A 803 -17.09 -15.48 8.51
C LEU A 803 -16.93 -17.00 8.39
N ASP A 804 -17.99 -17.65 7.92
CA ASP A 804 -17.91 -19.02 7.42
C ASP A 804 -17.36 -18.97 5.99
N TYR A 805 -16.29 -19.72 5.75
CA TYR A 805 -15.58 -19.77 4.49
C TYR A 805 -15.57 -21.21 3.97
N PRO A 806 -16.56 -21.58 3.13
CA PRO A 806 -16.67 -22.93 2.58
C PRO A 806 -15.57 -23.21 1.56
N VAL A 807 -15.02 -24.41 1.66
CA VAL A 807 -14.07 -25.02 0.72
C VAL A 807 -14.74 -26.27 0.19
N VAL A 808 -14.63 -26.52 -1.11
CA VAL A 808 -15.25 -27.67 -1.78
C VAL A 808 -14.21 -28.40 -2.61
N ILE A 809 -14.53 -29.63 -2.96
CA ILE A 809 -13.73 -30.39 -3.93
C ILE A 809 -14.00 -29.83 -5.32
N SER A 810 -12.94 -29.68 -6.10
CA SER A 810 -12.99 -29.35 -7.51
C SER A 810 -12.45 -30.50 -8.36
N SER A 811 -12.77 -30.45 -9.64
CA SER A 811 -12.23 -31.34 -10.66
C SER A 811 -11.34 -30.54 -11.62
N GLU A 812 -10.56 -31.26 -12.41
CA GLU A 812 -9.83 -30.69 -13.54
C GLU A 812 -10.49 -31.16 -14.84
N ILE A 813 -10.61 -30.28 -15.83
CA ILE A 813 -11.04 -30.64 -17.18
C ILE A 813 -9.83 -30.44 -18.09
N GLU A 814 -9.37 -31.50 -18.74
CA GLU A 814 -8.23 -31.46 -19.65
C GLU A 814 -8.56 -32.12 -20.99
N GLY A 815 -7.72 -31.93 -21.99
CA GLY A 815 -7.85 -32.67 -23.24
C GLY A 815 -6.92 -32.15 -24.33
N LEU A 816 -7.01 -32.77 -25.50
CA LEU A 816 -6.26 -32.39 -26.68
C LEU A 816 -7.18 -31.78 -27.75
N LEU A 817 -6.74 -30.67 -28.34
CA LEU A 817 -7.33 -30.09 -29.54
C LEU A 817 -6.54 -30.53 -30.76
N GLU A 818 -7.17 -31.30 -31.64
CA GLU A 818 -6.55 -31.83 -32.85
C GLU A 818 -7.39 -31.48 -34.10
N ALA A 819 -6.74 -31.13 -35.20
CA ALA A 819 -7.37 -31.04 -36.51
C ALA A 819 -7.02 -32.25 -37.37
N ASP A 820 -8.02 -32.80 -38.06
CA ASP A 820 -7.80 -33.82 -39.08
C ASP A 820 -7.17 -33.18 -40.33
N THR A 821 -5.99 -33.66 -40.70
CA THR A 821 -5.22 -33.19 -41.86
C THR A 821 -4.90 -34.33 -42.82
N GLU A 822 -4.54 -33.99 -44.07
CA GLU A 822 -4.15 -34.98 -45.09
C GLU A 822 -2.98 -35.89 -44.65
N THR A 823 -2.19 -35.47 -43.65
CA THR A 823 -1.03 -36.20 -43.09
C THR A 823 -1.30 -36.88 -41.74
N GLY A 824 -2.52 -36.78 -41.20
CA GLY A 824 -2.91 -37.28 -39.87
C GLY A 824 -3.46 -36.20 -38.96
N LEU A 825 -3.59 -36.50 -37.66
CA LEU A 825 -4.03 -35.51 -36.66
C LEU A 825 -2.88 -34.52 -36.38
N ALA A 826 -3.20 -33.23 -36.41
CA ALA A 826 -2.27 -32.16 -36.08
C ALA A 826 -2.78 -31.36 -34.88
N PRO A 827 -1.92 -31.04 -33.89
CA PRO A 827 -2.35 -30.28 -32.73
C PRO A 827 -2.70 -28.82 -33.09
N LEU A 828 -3.70 -28.28 -32.41
CA LEU A 828 -4.16 -26.91 -32.59
C LEU A 828 -3.65 -26.03 -31.45
N VAL A 829 -2.81 -25.05 -31.78
CA VAL A 829 -2.04 -24.26 -30.81
C VAL A 829 -2.66 -22.89 -30.60
N ARG A 830 -2.70 -22.40 -29.36
CA ARG A 830 -3.25 -21.08 -28.96
C ARG A 830 -4.71 -20.85 -29.36
N MET A 831 -5.52 -21.91 -29.37
CA MET A 831 -6.97 -21.78 -29.49
C MET A 831 -7.57 -21.40 -28.14
N ARG A 832 -8.51 -20.44 -28.13
CA ARG A 832 -9.25 -20.04 -26.93
C ARG A 832 -10.40 -20.99 -26.69
N ILE A 833 -10.43 -21.54 -25.48
CA ILE A 833 -11.53 -22.38 -24.99
C ILE A 833 -12.16 -21.67 -23.80
N ASN A 834 -13.47 -21.50 -23.85
CA ASN A 834 -14.29 -20.96 -22.78
C ASN A 834 -15.04 -22.11 -22.11
N LEU A 835 -15.07 -22.09 -20.77
CA LEU A 835 -15.92 -22.95 -19.97
C LEU A 835 -17.11 -22.11 -19.50
N LEU A 836 -18.32 -22.50 -19.90
CA LEU A 836 -19.56 -21.79 -19.57
C LEU A 836 -20.37 -22.56 -18.54
N ASN A 837 -21.00 -21.83 -17.62
CA ASN A 837 -21.98 -22.40 -16.70
C ASN A 837 -23.36 -22.58 -17.34
N THR A 838 -24.32 -23.13 -16.60
CA THR A 838 -25.72 -23.32 -17.04
C THR A 838 -26.48 -22.04 -17.40
N LYS A 839 -25.98 -20.86 -17.03
CA LYS A 839 -26.54 -19.55 -17.40
C LYS A 839 -25.91 -18.98 -18.68
N GLY A 840 -24.92 -19.65 -19.27
CA GLY A 840 -24.16 -19.16 -20.41
C GLY A 840 -23.11 -18.10 -20.05
N GLU A 841 -22.73 -17.98 -18.78
CA GLU A 841 -21.65 -17.09 -18.33
C GLU A 841 -20.32 -17.84 -18.41
N VAL A 842 -19.28 -17.18 -18.93
CA VAL A 842 -17.91 -17.74 -18.95
C VAL A 842 -17.35 -17.73 -17.53
N VAL A 843 -17.13 -18.91 -16.97
CA VAL A 843 -16.56 -19.10 -15.62
C VAL A 843 -15.05 -19.30 -15.64
N ALA A 844 -14.50 -19.76 -16.76
CA ALA A 844 -13.07 -19.88 -16.97
C ALA A 844 -12.73 -19.81 -18.47
N GLN A 845 -11.51 -19.38 -18.79
CA GLN A 845 -10.98 -19.35 -20.14
C GLN A 845 -9.53 -19.85 -20.12
N THR A 846 -9.16 -20.65 -21.12
CA THR A 846 -7.79 -21.14 -21.30
C THR A 846 -7.38 -21.10 -22.77
N LEU A 847 -6.09 -21.30 -23.03
CA LEU A 847 -5.49 -21.40 -24.36
C LEU A 847 -4.85 -22.77 -24.51
N SER A 848 -4.98 -23.39 -25.69
CA SER A 848 -4.24 -24.61 -25.97
C SER A 848 -2.74 -24.36 -26.13
N GLU A 849 -1.93 -25.30 -25.63
CA GLU A 849 -0.48 -25.30 -25.70
C GLU A 849 0.05 -25.75 -27.08
N PHE A 850 1.37 -25.93 -27.21
CA PHE A 850 2.04 -26.23 -28.49
C PHE A 850 1.72 -27.63 -29.05
N ASP A 851 1.29 -28.54 -28.19
CA ASP A 851 0.87 -29.90 -28.50
C ASP A 851 -0.66 -30.05 -28.54
N GLY A 852 -1.39 -28.92 -28.46
CA GLY A 852 -2.84 -28.90 -28.47
C GLY A 852 -3.47 -29.22 -27.11
N TYR A 853 -2.67 -29.44 -26.06
CA TYR A 853 -3.18 -29.69 -24.72
C TYR A 853 -3.85 -28.45 -24.15
N TYR A 854 -4.95 -28.63 -23.43
CA TYR A 854 -5.59 -27.59 -22.64
C TYR A 854 -6.03 -28.12 -21.28
N ILE A 855 -6.09 -27.23 -20.29
CA ILE A 855 -6.53 -27.56 -18.93
C ILE A 855 -7.35 -26.41 -18.32
N PHE A 856 -8.41 -26.79 -17.63
CA PHE A 856 -9.15 -26.00 -16.66
C PHE A 856 -8.98 -26.64 -15.28
N ALA A 857 -8.20 -25.99 -14.40
CA ALA A 857 -8.01 -26.45 -13.03
C ALA A 857 -9.01 -25.78 -12.07
N GLY A 858 -9.39 -26.49 -11.02
CA GLY A 858 -10.24 -25.92 -9.96
C GLY A 858 -11.71 -25.74 -10.36
N VAL A 859 -12.24 -26.59 -11.23
CA VAL A 859 -13.63 -26.54 -11.70
C VAL A 859 -14.57 -27.02 -10.60
N LEU A 860 -15.49 -26.16 -10.17
CA LEU A 860 -16.47 -26.51 -9.14
C LEU A 860 -17.45 -27.58 -9.64
N PRO A 861 -18.02 -28.44 -8.78
CA PRO A 861 -19.00 -29.45 -9.18
C PRO A 861 -20.21 -28.82 -9.87
N GLY A 862 -20.66 -29.39 -11.00
CA GLY A 862 -21.76 -28.82 -11.76
C GLY A 862 -21.75 -29.15 -13.25
N LYS A 863 -22.73 -28.62 -13.98
CA LYS A 863 -22.84 -28.76 -15.44
C LYS A 863 -22.21 -27.58 -16.14
N TYR A 864 -21.35 -27.86 -17.10
CA TYR A 864 -20.64 -26.89 -17.90
C TYR A 864 -20.73 -27.18 -19.38
N THR A 865 -20.39 -26.19 -20.17
CA THR A 865 -20.29 -26.31 -21.63
C THR A 865 -18.95 -25.76 -22.09
N LEU A 866 -18.17 -26.56 -22.80
CA LEU A 866 -16.99 -26.10 -23.52
C LEU A 866 -17.40 -25.43 -24.83
N GLN A 867 -16.90 -24.22 -25.05
CA GLN A 867 -17.14 -23.47 -26.27
C GLN A 867 -15.82 -22.91 -26.79
N ILE A 868 -15.67 -22.97 -28.11
CA ILE A 868 -14.56 -22.37 -28.85
C ILE A 868 -15.04 -21.05 -29.47
N GLU A 869 -14.20 -20.03 -29.45
CA GLU A 869 -14.49 -18.72 -30.05
C GLU A 869 -14.64 -18.79 -31.58
N GLU A 870 -15.60 -18.05 -32.13
CA GLU A 870 -15.91 -18.08 -33.58
C GLU A 870 -14.71 -17.65 -34.43
N GLU A 871 -13.93 -16.69 -33.94
CA GLU A 871 -12.71 -16.19 -34.57
C GLU A 871 -11.66 -17.27 -34.79
N ASP A 872 -11.54 -18.22 -33.86
CA ASP A 872 -10.51 -19.25 -33.91
C ASP A 872 -10.85 -20.33 -34.95
N TYR A 873 -12.15 -20.60 -35.19
CA TYR A 873 -12.57 -21.46 -36.32
C TYR A 873 -12.20 -20.85 -37.68
N GLU A 874 -12.28 -19.53 -37.84
CA GLU A 874 -11.86 -18.85 -39.07
C GLU A 874 -10.35 -18.83 -39.23
N LEU A 875 -9.61 -18.59 -38.13
CA LEU A 875 -8.15 -18.52 -38.13
C LEU A 875 -7.51 -19.85 -38.54
N PHE A 876 -8.01 -20.96 -37.99
CA PHE A 876 -7.49 -22.31 -38.24
C PHE A 876 -8.21 -23.05 -39.38
N ASP A 877 -9.18 -22.40 -40.03
CA ASP A 877 -9.93 -22.93 -41.15
C ASP A 877 -10.69 -24.24 -40.84
N LEU A 878 -11.37 -24.24 -39.69
CA LEU A 878 -12.04 -25.40 -39.09
C LEU A 878 -13.56 -25.33 -39.26
N LYS A 879 -14.23 -26.48 -39.37
CA LYS A 879 -15.69 -26.54 -39.26
C LYS A 879 -16.10 -26.26 -37.81
N ALA A 880 -17.12 -25.42 -37.63
CA ALA A 880 -17.67 -25.15 -36.32
C ALA A 880 -18.31 -26.43 -35.74
N ILE A 881 -18.07 -26.70 -34.46
CA ILE A 881 -18.69 -27.80 -33.72
C ILE A 881 -19.73 -27.26 -32.75
N GLU A 882 -20.69 -28.11 -32.38
CA GLU A 882 -21.63 -27.77 -31.31
C GLU A 882 -20.90 -27.71 -29.96
N PRO A 883 -21.33 -26.83 -29.05
CA PRO A 883 -20.76 -26.78 -27.70
C PRO A 883 -20.86 -28.12 -26.98
N ILE A 884 -19.82 -28.52 -26.25
CA ILE A 884 -19.73 -29.83 -25.61
C ILE A 884 -20.14 -29.73 -24.15
N GLU A 885 -21.16 -30.48 -23.72
CA GLU A 885 -21.59 -30.54 -22.32
C GLU A 885 -20.66 -31.43 -21.48
N ILE A 886 -20.23 -30.93 -20.32
CA ILE A 886 -19.42 -31.65 -19.34
C ILE A 886 -20.09 -31.58 -17.97
N LEU A 887 -20.04 -32.69 -17.23
CA LEU A 887 -20.48 -32.74 -15.84
C LEU A 887 -19.25 -32.89 -14.94
N SER A 888 -18.95 -31.85 -14.17
CA SER A 888 -17.94 -31.90 -13.11
C SER A 888 -18.53 -32.59 -11.88
N PRO A 889 -17.96 -33.72 -11.40
CA PRO A 889 -18.47 -34.41 -10.23
C PRO A 889 -18.14 -33.68 -8.92
N ASP A 890 -18.73 -34.14 -7.83
CA ASP A 890 -18.49 -33.72 -6.44
C ASP A 890 -17.35 -34.51 -5.75
N ILE A 891 -16.52 -35.18 -6.55
CA ILE A 891 -15.34 -35.95 -6.12
C ILE A 891 -14.10 -35.47 -6.89
N PRO A 892 -12.88 -35.68 -6.35
CA PRO A 892 -11.66 -35.30 -7.04
C PRO A 892 -11.54 -36.16 -8.29
N ASP A 893 -11.54 -35.53 -9.45
CA ASP A 893 -11.51 -36.22 -10.74
C ASP A 893 -10.81 -35.36 -11.79
N ILE A 894 -10.25 -36.04 -12.80
CA ILE A 894 -9.64 -35.42 -13.98
C ILE A 894 -10.47 -35.88 -15.18
N LEU A 895 -11.25 -34.95 -15.73
CA LEU A 895 -12.14 -35.18 -16.85
C LEU A 895 -11.40 -34.90 -18.16
N THR A 896 -11.05 -35.95 -18.88
CA THR A 896 -10.43 -35.82 -20.21
C THR A 896 -11.50 -35.67 -21.29
N GLN A 897 -11.45 -34.56 -22.04
CA GLN A 897 -12.32 -34.27 -23.18
C GLN A 897 -11.49 -33.84 -24.39
N ASP A 898 -11.11 -34.80 -25.23
CA ASP A 898 -10.47 -34.50 -26.50
C ASP A 898 -11.48 -33.92 -27.50
N ILE A 899 -11.03 -32.93 -28.27
CA ILE A 899 -11.84 -32.28 -29.30
C ILE A 899 -11.12 -32.39 -30.64
N LYS A 900 -11.79 -33.04 -31.59
CA LYS A 900 -11.29 -33.22 -32.95
C LYS A 900 -12.07 -32.33 -33.91
N PHE A 901 -11.34 -31.52 -34.67
CA PHE A 901 -11.91 -30.63 -35.66
C PHE A 901 -11.66 -31.15 -37.07
N GLU A 902 -12.65 -31.01 -37.93
CA GLU A 902 -12.49 -31.22 -39.36
C GLU A 902 -12.06 -29.91 -40.02
N LYS A 903 -11.04 -29.96 -40.90
CA LYS A 903 -10.74 -28.82 -41.76
C LYS A 903 -11.90 -28.52 -42.71
N ARG A 904 -12.11 -27.24 -42.99
CA ARG A 904 -13.06 -26.82 -44.03
C ARG A 904 -12.58 -27.30 -45.39
N GLU A 905 -13.51 -27.81 -46.19
CA GLU A 905 -13.21 -28.25 -47.54
C GLU A 905 -13.25 -27.06 -48.51
N TYR A 906 -12.39 -27.12 -49.52
CA TYR A 906 -12.30 -26.11 -50.56
C TYR A 906 -12.39 -26.73 -51.95
N TYR A 907 -13.17 -26.11 -52.83
CA TYR A 907 -13.06 -26.37 -54.26
C TYR A 907 -11.80 -25.66 -54.78
N LYS A 908 -10.80 -26.44 -55.21
CA LYS A 908 -9.60 -25.93 -55.90
C LYS A 908 -9.85 -25.93 -57.41
N GLY A 909 -9.55 -24.82 -58.05
CA GLY A 909 -9.65 -24.68 -59.51
C GLY A 909 -9.07 -23.35 -59.97
N TYR A 910 -9.39 -22.96 -61.19
CA TYR A 910 -8.91 -21.75 -61.84
C TYR A 910 -10.08 -20.80 -62.08
N ILE A 911 -9.86 -19.51 -61.86
CA ILE A 911 -10.80 -18.45 -62.22
C ILE A 911 -10.29 -17.67 -63.43
N SER A 912 -11.23 -17.17 -64.23
CA SER A 912 -11.00 -16.12 -65.25
C SER A 912 -10.90 -14.77 -64.55
N GLY A 913 -9.73 -14.45 -64.00
CA GLY A 913 -9.52 -13.24 -63.20
C GLY A 913 -9.37 -11.98 -64.05
N HIS A 914 -10.19 -10.95 -63.81
CA HIS A 914 -10.17 -9.68 -64.54
C HIS A 914 -9.47 -8.53 -63.79
N GLY A 915 -9.11 -8.75 -62.52
CA GLY A 915 -8.37 -7.80 -61.71
C GLY A 915 -8.42 -8.14 -60.22
N ARG A 916 -7.38 -7.71 -59.50
CA ARG A 916 -7.28 -7.81 -58.03
C ARG A 916 -7.32 -6.42 -57.42
N PHE A 917 -8.08 -6.28 -56.34
CA PHE A 917 -8.31 -5.01 -55.66
C PHE A 917 -8.15 -5.19 -54.15
N ASN A 918 -7.55 -4.21 -53.48
CA ASN A 918 -7.44 -4.24 -52.01
C ASN A 918 -8.74 -3.80 -51.31
N ASN A 919 -9.75 -3.35 -52.07
CA ASN A 919 -11.02 -2.86 -51.55
C ASN A 919 -12.20 -3.47 -52.33
N LYS A 920 -13.18 -4.05 -51.60
CA LYS A 920 -14.37 -4.71 -52.17
C LYS A 920 -15.23 -3.77 -53.01
N ALA A 921 -15.39 -2.51 -52.59
CA ALA A 921 -16.20 -1.54 -53.31
C ALA A 921 -15.61 -1.19 -54.68
N LEU A 922 -14.28 -1.06 -54.76
CA LEU A 922 -13.58 -0.84 -56.04
C LEU A 922 -13.70 -2.06 -56.97
N ALA A 923 -13.60 -3.27 -56.41
CA ALA A 923 -13.79 -4.51 -57.17
C ALA A 923 -15.22 -4.61 -57.74
N LEU A 924 -16.24 -4.31 -56.94
CA LEU A 924 -17.65 -4.32 -57.38
C LEU A 924 -17.91 -3.25 -58.46
N LEU A 925 -17.36 -2.05 -58.30
CA LEU A 925 -17.50 -0.97 -59.29
C LEU A 925 -16.81 -1.33 -60.61
N TYR A 926 -15.65 -1.99 -60.55
CA TYR A 926 -14.97 -2.51 -61.73
C TYR A 926 -15.76 -3.64 -62.41
N ALA A 927 -16.33 -4.57 -61.63
CA ALA A 927 -17.18 -5.64 -62.14
C ALA A 927 -18.44 -5.09 -62.87
N ASP A 928 -19.07 -4.05 -62.32
CA ASP A 928 -20.22 -3.39 -62.95
C ASP A 928 -19.84 -2.72 -64.27
N LYS A 929 -18.66 -2.06 -64.31
CA LYS A 929 -18.12 -1.50 -65.55
C LYS A 929 -17.82 -2.57 -66.60
N LEU A 930 -17.28 -3.73 -66.20
CA LEU A 930 -17.08 -4.86 -67.12
C LEU A 930 -18.41 -5.38 -67.67
N LYS A 931 -19.46 -5.43 -66.85
CA LYS A 931 -20.81 -5.82 -67.26
C LYS A 931 -21.40 -4.89 -68.31
N THR A 932 -21.10 -3.59 -68.27
CA THR A 932 -21.52 -2.67 -69.35
C THR A 932 -20.83 -2.97 -70.70
N LYS A 933 -19.61 -3.50 -70.67
CA LYS A 933 -18.83 -3.85 -71.86
C LYS A 933 -19.18 -5.25 -72.41
N LEU A 934 -19.52 -6.17 -71.52
CA LEU A 934 -19.91 -7.55 -71.83
C LEU A 934 -21.22 -7.90 -71.09
N PRO A 935 -22.39 -7.45 -71.61
CA PRO A 935 -23.66 -7.55 -70.91
C PRO A 935 -24.18 -8.99 -70.70
N ASN A 936 -23.68 -9.94 -71.50
CA ASN A 936 -24.04 -11.36 -71.41
C ASN A 936 -23.12 -12.17 -70.49
N THR A 937 -22.14 -11.53 -69.83
CA THR A 937 -21.19 -12.17 -68.92
C THR A 937 -21.49 -11.75 -67.49
N SER A 938 -21.56 -12.72 -66.58
CA SER A 938 -21.64 -12.46 -65.14
C SER A 938 -20.24 -12.26 -64.58
N PHE A 939 -20.05 -11.21 -63.76
CA PHE A 939 -18.81 -10.96 -63.03
C PHE A 939 -19.09 -11.06 -61.54
N TYR A 940 -18.23 -11.78 -60.83
CA TYR A 940 -18.31 -12.07 -59.41
C TYR A 940 -17.12 -11.45 -58.70
N VAL A 941 -17.30 -11.12 -57.42
CA VAL A 941 -16.25 -10.53 -56.58
C VAL A 941 -16.09 -11.36 -55.33
N GLU A 942 -14.93 -11.99 -55.16
CA GLU A 942 -14.63 -12.85 -54.00
C GLU A 942 -13.28 -12.51 -53.39
N LYS A 943 -13.15 -12.69 -52.06
CA LYS A 943 -11.88 -12.46 -51.36
C LYS A 943 -10.94 -13.66 -51.57
N HIS A 944 -9.70 -13.41 -51.93
CA HIS A 944 -8.68 -14.44 -52.08
C HIS A 944 -8.04 -14.76 -50.73
N ASN A 945 -8.22 -16.00 -50.26
CA ASN A 945 -7.82 -16.40 -48.91
C ASN A 945 -6.31 -16.26 -48.65
N GLU A 946 -5.45 -16.60 -49.61
CA GLU A 946 -3.98 -16.58 -49.39
C GLU A 946 -3.32 -15.22 -49.64
N SER A 947 -3.95 -14.31 -50.38
CA SER A 947 -3.32 -13.05 -50.81
C SER A 947 -3.99 -11.79 -50.23
N GLY A 948 -5.10 -11.93 -49.52
CA GLY A 948 -5.72 -10.82 -48.77
C GLY A 948 -6.43 -9.74 -49.60
N GLY A 949 -6.62 -9.93 -50.92
CA GLY A 949 -7.34 -9.00 -51.81
C GLY A 949 -8.61 -9.58 -52.43
N PHE A 950 -9.46 -8.74 -53.04
CA PHE A 950 -10.67 -9.13 -53.76
C PHE A 950 -10.39 -9.32 -55.24
N TYR A 951 -10.77 -10.46 -55.79
CA TYR A 951 -10.69 -10.75 -57.22
C TYR A 951 -12.03 -10.56 -57.89
N VAL A 952 -12.02 -9.94 -59.07
CA VAL A 952 -13.14 -9.92 -59.99
C VAL A 952 -12.95 -11.03 -61.01
N PHE A 953 -13.92 -11.93 -61.18
CA PHE A 953 -13.81 -13.06 -62.12
C PHE A 953 -15.15 -13.37 -62.80
N SER A 954 -15.15 -14.03 -63.96
CA SER A 954 -16.40 -14.39 -64.66
C SER A 954 -16.80 -15.87 -64.51
N SER A 955 -15.84 -16.75 -64.29
CA SER A 955 -16.04 -18.20 -64.24
C SER A 955 -15.01 -18.89 -63.34
N PHE A 956 -15.34 -20.10 -62.89
CA PHE A 956 -14.46 -20.99 -62.14
C PHE A 956 -14.52 -22.39 -62.75
N HIS A 957 -13.37 -23.01 -62.99
CA HIS A 957 -13.30 -24.36 -63.54
C HIS A 957 -12.09 -25.15 -62.97
N PRO A 958 -12.20 -26.46 -62.71
CA PRO A 958 -11.09 -27.25 -62.19
C PRO A 958 -9.89 -27.36 -63.14
N GLN A 959 -10.14 -27.32 -64.46
CA GLN A 959 -9.11 -27.43 -65.50
C GLN A 959 -8.66 -26.05 -65.99
N LYS A 960 -7.35 -25.79 -65.94
CA LYS A 960 -6.72 -24.53 -66.35
C LYS A 960 -7.00 -24.17 -67.81
N GLN A 961 -6.89 -25.16 -68.70
CA GLN A 961 -7.05 -24.99 -70.14
C GLN A 961 -8.41 -24.35 -70.51
N THR A 962 -9.49 -24.79 -69.86
CA THR A 962 -10.83 -24.26 -70.09
C THR A 962 -10.94 -22.77 -69.76
N ILE A 963 -10.25 -22.32 -68.72
CA ILE A 963 -10.20 -20.90 -68.32
C ILE A 963 -9.26 -20.11 -69.23
N GLU A 964 -8.16 -20.69 -69.70
CA GLU A 964 -7.25 -20.05 -70.65
C GLU A 964 -7.92 -19.82 -72.02
N ASP A 965 -8.72 -20.78 -72.48
CA ASP A 965 -9.52 -20.66 -73.69
C ASP A 965 -10.59 -19.55 -73.52
N GLU A 966 -11.22 -19.46 -72.35
CA GLU A 966 -12.17 -18.39 -72.02
C GLU A 966 -11.48 -17.02 -71.90
N CYS A 967 -10.29 -16.96 -71.30
CA CYS A 967 -9.50 -15.72 -71.25
C CYS A 967 -9.12 -15.22 -72.64
N SER A 968 -8.82 -16.13 -73.59
CA SER A 968 -8.57 -15.74 -74.99
C SER A 968 -9.78 -15.04 -75.63
N TYR A 969 -11.01 -15.45 -75.29
CA TYR A 969 -12.23 -14.75 -75.69
C TYR A 969 -12.32 -13.35 -75.06
N PHE A 970 -12.03 -13.20 -73.77
CA PHE A 970 -12.05 -11.89 -73.11
C PHE A 970 -10.98 -10.93 -73.64
N GLU A 971 -9.77 -11.42 -73.89
CA GLU A 971 -8.67 -10.64 -74.46
C GLU A 971 -9.02 -10.14 -75.87
N SER A 972 -9.67 -10.97 -76.70
CA SER A 972 -10.16 -10.57 -78.02
C SER A 972 -11.21 -9.44 -77.98
N ASN A 973 -11.90 -9.28 -76.85
CA ASN A 973 -12.85 -8.20 -76.56
C ASN A 973 -12.22 -7.03 -75.77
N GLN A 974 -10.88 -6.96 -75.72
CA GLN A 974 -10.11 -5.95 -74.98
C GLN A 974 -10.47 -5.91 -73.48
N VAL A 975 -10.73 -7.06 -72.87
CA VAL A 975 -10.92 -7.21 -71.43
C VAL A 975 -9.78 -8.06 -70.88
N SER A 976 -9.04 -7.53 -69.90
CA SER A 976 -7.95 -8.27 -69.25
C SER A 976 -8.50 -9.53 -68.59
N CYS A 977 -7.87 -10.68 -68.81
CA CYS A 977 -8.22 -11.94 -68.18
C CYS A 977 -6.96 -12.73 -67.88
N ILE A 978 -6.87 -13.31 -66.69
CA ILE A 978 -5.75 -14.15 -66.26
C ILE A 978 -6.32 -15.40 -65.60
N ALA A 979 -5.96 -16.57 -66.13
CA ALA A 979 -6.24 -17.84 -65.50
C ALA A 979 -5.41 -17.96 -64.20
N THR A 980 -6.05 -17.76 -63.05
CA THR A 980 -5.39 -17.77 -61.74
C THR A 980 -6.01 -18.84 -60.86
N ILE A 981 -5.19 -19.51 -60.05
CA ILE A 981 -5.69 -20.49 -59.07
C ILE A 981 -6.54 -19.76 -58.04
N PHE A 982 -7.70 -20.33 -57.70
CA PHE A 982 -8.57 -19.82 -56.64
C PHE A 982 -9.17 -20.98 -55.85
N LYS A 983 -9.46 -20.73 -54.58
CA LYS A 983 -10.08 -21.69 -53.67
C LYS A 983 -11.41 -21.13 -53.18
N PHE A 984 -12.51 -21.82 -53.48
CA PHE A 984 -13.82 -21.48 -52.91
C PHE A 984 -14.09 -22.34 -51.69
N LYS A 985 -14.54 -21.71 -50.58
CA LYS A 985 -15.07 -22.44 -49.42
C LYS A 985 -16.23 -23.32 -49.89
N LYS A 986 -16.18 -24.62 -49.62
CA LYS A 986 -17.28 -25.55 -49.89
C LYS A 986 -18.33 -25.36 -48.81
N ASN A 987 -19.21 -24.38 -49.00
CA ASN A 987 -20.36 -24.21 -48.12
C ASN A 987 -21.36 -25.36 -48.38
N ASN A 988 -22.04 -25.83 -47.34
CA ASN A 988 -23.11 -26.86 -47.42
C ASN A 988 -24.39 -26.36 -48.13
N ARG A 989 -24.28 -25.45 -49.11
CA ARG A 989 -25.40 -24.97 -49.94
C ARG A 989 -24.99 -24.74 -51.38
#